data_AF-A0A8B9LXS6-F1
#
_entry.id   AF-A0A8B9LXS6-F1
#
_cell.length_a   1.000
_cell.length_b   1.000
_cell.length_c   1.000
_cell.angle_alpha   90.00
_cell.angle_beta   90.00
_cell.angle_gamma   90.00
#
_symmetry.space_group_name_H-M   'P 1'
#
loop_
_entity.id
_entity.type
_entity.pdbx_description
1 polymer ?
#
loop_
_entity_poly.entity_id
_entity_poly.type
_entity_poly.pdbx_seq_one_letter_code
_entity_poly.pdbx_strand_id
1 'polypeptide(L)'
;MLSGQQPQKHYGITSSISLAFPREIDRLYTQKLIEAMKPFGVFEDEDELNHRLAVLGKLNSFVKEWISEISETKNLPPSAVMNVGGKIFTFGSYRLGVHTKGADIDALCVAPRHVERSDFFSSFFEKLKQHDEIRDLRAVEDAFVPVIKFKFDGIEIDLLFARLALQSIPDNLDLRGDSLLRNLDIRCIRSLNGCRVTDEILHLVPDKENFRLTLRAIKLWAKSRGIYSNMLGFLGGVSWAMLVARTCQLYPNAVAATLVHKFFLVFSKWEWPNPVLLKQPEDSNLNLPVWDPRVNPSDRYHLMPIITPAYPQQNSTYNVSTSTRTIMSEEFKYGLTITDEILQGKADWSKLFEPPNFFQKYKHYIVLTASASTEENHLEWVGLVESKIRVLVGNLERNEYITLAHVNPQSFPWSKENRNENEFVSMWFIGINFKKLENADCVNIDLTYDIQSFTDTVYRQASNINMLKDGMTIEATHVKKKQLHQYLPAELVHKSKKKSLGDLNRSSSGGGSKRCSLDGSQLDSSRDTDSGTPFSSPTPVCKPITPSKPPVPLYVDTSPACESSPKEEQGLSIPVIGASDAKAPVGSTIPTVVGRNIIPRMSPPDLPNGLNGAAPKRPHSPSLEEPPKKLKDTEQFHSTVELHSTTKPMPIPTIDTSRTQRLPSKELPDASSPVPTSNLRVIKNSIRLTLNR
;
A
#
# COMPACT_ATOMS: atom_id res chain seq x y z
N MET A 1 4.62 -51.86 4.97
CA MET A 1 3.60 -50.89 4.53
C MET A 1 4.31 -49.62 4.11
N LEU A 2 3.98 -49.03 2.96
CA LEU A 2 4.53 -47.73 2.56
C LEU A 2 3.66 -46.63 3.16
N SER A 3 4.21 -45.85 4.10
CA SER A 3 3.54 -44.67 4.64
C SER A 3 3.49 -43.58 3.57
N GLY A 4 2.30 -43.32 3.02
CA GLY A 4 2.09 -42.24 2.06
C GLY A 4 2.34 -40.89 2.71
N GLN A 5 3.53 -40.31 2.51
CA GLN A 5 3.76 -38.90 2.78
C GLN A 5 2.83 -38.09 1.87
N GLN A 6 1.90 -37.34 2.45
CA GLN A 6 1.20 -36.30 1.70
C GLN A 6 2.26 -35.34 1.12
N PRO A 7 2.18 -34.95 -0.16
CA PRO A 7 3.17 -34.07 -0.76
C PRO A 7 3.22 -32.76 0.03
N GLN A 8 4.37 -32.48 0.65
CA GLN A 8 4.52 -31.35 1.57
C GLN A 8 4.22 -30.06 0.81
N LYS A 9 3.13 -29.39 1.16
CA LYS A 9 2.59 -28.25 0.40
C LYS A 9 3.62 -27.13 0.36
N HIS A 10 4.25 -26.98 -0.80
CA HIS A 10 5.25 -25.95 -1.06
C HIS A 10 4.56 -24.61 -1.38
N TYR A 11 5.22 -23.51 -1.02
CA TYR A 11 4.69 -22.15 -1.15
C TYR A 11 5.75 -21.24 -1.78
N GLY A 12 5.35 -20.44 -2.77
CA GLY A 12 6.23 -19.51 -3.48
C GLY A 12 6.98 -20.12 -4.66
N ILE A 13 7.77 -19.28 -5.34
CA ILE A 13 8.54 -19.66 -6.55
C ILE A 13 9.90 -20.32 -6.27
N THR A 14 10.29 -20.46 -4.99
CA THR A 14 11.56 -21.08 -4.57
C THR A 14 11.34 -21.90 -3.31
N SER A 15 12.21 -22.88 -3.05
CA SER A 15 12.34 -23.54 -1.74
C SER A 15 12.44 -22.53 -0.59
N SER A 16 11.96 -22.92 0.58
CA SER A 16 12.12 -22.18 1.84
C SER A 16 13.59 -22.11 2.26
N ILE A 17 14.02 -20.99 2.83
CA ILE A 17 15.38 -20.81 3.38
C ILE A 17 15.56 -21.62 4.68
N SER A 18 14.50 -21.78 5.49
CA SER A 18 14.54 -22.65 6.66
C SER A 18 13.16 -23.17 7.05
N LEU A 19 13.11 -24.47 7.40
CA LEU A 19 11.95 -25.15 7.99
C LEU A 19 12.03 -25.22 9.53
N ALA A 20 12.96 -24.50 10.16
CA ALA A 20 13.13 -24.53 11.62
C ALA A 20 11.88 -24.02 12.35
N PHE A 21 11.41 -24.81 13.31
CA PHE A 21 10.32 -24.43 14.22
C PHE A 21 10.80 -23.45 15.31
N PRO A 22 9.91 -22.62 15.86
CA PRO A 22 10.25 -21.63 16.88
C PRO A 22 10.67 -22.31 18.19
N ARG A 23 11.67 -21.73 18.85
CA ARG A 23 12.02 -22.06 20.24
C ARG A 23 11.10 -21.30 21.19
N GLU A 24 11.20 -21.57 22.48
CA GLU A 24 10.42 -20.86 23.51
C GLU A 24 10.75 -19.35 23.54
N ILE A 25 12.03 -19.00 23.45
CA ILE A 25 12.50 -17.61 23.39
C ILE A 25 11.90 -16.83 22.19
N ASP A 26 11.71 -17.48 21.04
CA ASP A 26 11.13 -16.85 19.85
C ASP A 26 9.62 -16.54 20.05
N ARG A 27 8.92 -17.37 20.84
CA ARG A 27 7.54 -17.10 21.29
C ARG A 27 7.50 -15.96 22.31
N LEU A 28 8.41 -15.92 23.28
CA LEU A 28 8.51 -14.83 24.26
C LEU A 28 8.73 -13.46 23.58
N TYR A 29 9.64 -13.40 22.59
CA TYR A 29 9.80 -12.19 21.78
C TYR A 29 8.57 -11.85 20.94
N THR A 30 7.77 -12.84 20.53
CA THR A 30 6.49 -12.61 19.84
C THR A 30 5.43 -12.01 20.78
N GLN A 31 5.36 -12.44 22.04
CA GLN A 31 4.50 -11.77 23.02
C GLN A 31 4.96 -10.34 23.28
N LYS A 32 6.27 -10.11 23.48
CA LYS A 32 6.81 -8.75 23.62
C LYS A 32 6.49 -7.85 22.41
N LEU A 33 6.44 -8.41 21.20
CA LEU A 33 6.05 -7.69 19.98
C LEU A 33 4.56 -7.29 20.04
N ILE A 34 3.67 -8.20 20.45
CA ILE A 34 2.24 -7.91 20.64
C ILE A 34 2.05 -6.78 21.66
N GLU A 35 2.67 -6.89 22.85
CA GLU A 35 2.55 -5.87 23.90
C GLU A 35 3.07 -4.49 23.45
N ALA A 36 4.21 -4.44 22.76
CA ALA A 36 4.78 -3.20 22.24
C ALA A 36 3.91 -2.54 21.13
N MET A 37 3.01 -3.29 20.50
CA MET A 37 2.12 -2.79 19.46
C MET A 37 0.76 -2.29 19.98
N LYS A 38 0.26 -2.80 21.11
CA LYS A 38 -1.05 -2.39 21.68
C LYS A 38 -1.22 -0.85 21.83
N PRO A 39 -0.23 -0.07 22.32
CA PRO A 39 -0.39 1.38 22.49
C PRO A 39 -0.61 2.17 21.20
N PHE A 40 -0.37 1.57 20.04
CA PHE A 40 -0.49 2.22 18.73
C PHE A 40 -1.86 1.98 18.05
N GLY A 41 -2.83 1.36 18.74
CA GLY A 41 -4.18 1.12 18.19
C GLY A 41 -4.21 0.17 16.98
N VAL A 42 -3.17 -0.66 16.83
CA VAL A 42 -3.04 -1.59 15.68
C VAL A 42 -3.77 -2.91 15.86
N PHE A 43 -4.54 -3.05 16.94
CA PHE A 43 -5.56 -4.08 17.13
C PHE A 43 -6.90 -3.35 17.33
N GLU A 44 -7.96 -3.92 16.79
CA GLU A 44 -9.33 -3.42 16.90
C GLU A 44 -10.07 -4.28 17.94
N ASP A 45 -11.04 -3.71 18.66
CA ASP A 45 -11.76 -4.44 19.70
C ASP A 45 -12.88 -5.31 19.09
N GLU A 46 -13.29 -6.36 19.80
CA GLU A 46 -14.35 -7.28 19.32
C GLU A 46 -15.69 -6.53 19.06
N ASP A 47 -16.02 -5.51 19.85
CA ASP A 47 -17.24 -4.70 19.63
C ASP A 47 -17.16 -3.86 18.34
N GLU A 48 -16.00 -3.26 18.04
CA GLU A 48 -15.74 -2.56 16.78
C GLU A 48 -15.81 -3.54 15.58
N LEU A 49 -15.26 -4.74 15.75
CA LEU A 49 -15.30 -5.79 14.73
C LEU A 49 -16.74 -6.27 14.46
N ASN A 50 -17.53 -6.50 15.51
CA ASN A 50 -18.95 -6.87 15.42
C ASN A 50 -19.78 -5.76 14.76
N HIS A 51 -19.51 -4.49 15.07
CA HIS A 51 -20.15 -3.34 14.40
C HIS A 51 -19.90 -3.35 12.89
N ARG A 52 -18.64 -3.56 12.47
CA ARG A 52 -18.29 -3.69 11.04
C ARG A 52 -19.00 -4.86 10.36
N LEU A 53 -19.18 -5.99 11.04
CA LEU A 53 -19.92 -7.14 10.51
C LEU A 53 -21.42 -6.82 10.34
N ALA A 54 -22.04 -6.12 11.29
CA ALA A 54 -23.42 -5.68 11.20
C ALA A 54 -23.64 -4.69 10.03
N VAL A 55 -22.76 -3.70 9.88
CA VAL A 55 -22.78 -2.73 8.77
C VAL A 55 -22.60 -3.40 7.41
N LEU A 56 -21.67 -4.36 7.29
CA LEU A 56 -21.51 -5.16 6.07
C LEU A 56 -22.73 -6.04 5.78
N GLY A 57 -23.41 -6.54 6.81
CA GLY A 57 -24.69 -7.24 6.69
C GLY A 57 -25.78 -6.35 6.08
N LYS A 58 -26.02 -5.17 6.67
CA LYS A 58 -26.97 -4.16 6.15
C LYS A 58 -26.66 -3.81 4.69
N LEU A 59 -25.41 -3.44 4.39
CA LEU A 59 -25.02 -3.00 3.04
C LEU A 59 -25.17 -4.12 1.99
N ASN A 60 -24.90 -5.37 2.35
CA ASN A 60 -25.10 -6.52 1.45
C ASN A 60 -26.60 -6.77 1.18
N SER A 61 -27.49 -6.52 2.15
CA SER A 61 -28.93 -6.53 1.92
C SER A 61 -29.36 -5.41 0.96
N PHE A 62 -28.90 -4.17 1.15
CA PHE A 62 -29.20 -3.06 0.22
C PHE A 62 -28.74 -3.38 -1.22
N VAL A 63 -27.60 -4.05 -1.40
CA VAL A 63 -27.13 -4.50 -2.72
C VAL A 63 -28.03 -5.59 -3.33
N LYS A 64 -28.49 -6.58 -2.55
CA LYS A 64 -29.41 -7.61 -3.05
C LYS A 64 -30.78 -7.04 -3.42
N GLU A 65 -31.30 -6.14 -2.59
CA GLU A 65 -32.56 -5.41 -2.80
C GLU A 65 -32.50 -4.57 -4.09
N TRP A 66 -31.48 -3.73 -4.23
CA TRP A 66 -31.25 -2.91 -5.43
C TRP A 66 -31.11 -3.74 -6.72
N ILE A 67 -30.43 -4.88 -6.66
CA ILE A 67 -30.30 -5.77 -7.83
C ILE A 67 -31.65 -6.42 -8.18
N SER A 68 -32.56 -6.62 -7.22
CA SER A 68 -33.96 -7.00 -7.50
C SER A 68 -34.71 -5.88 -8.22
N GLU A 69 -34.69 -4.66 -7.68
CA GLU A 69 -35.35 -3.47 -8.24
C GLU A 69 -34.94 -3.23 -9.71
N ILE A 70 -33.64 -3.33 -10.02
CA ILE A 70 -33.12 -3.19 -11.39
C ILE A 70 -33.51 -4.37 -12.28
N SER A 71 -33.65 -5.58 -11.73
CA SER A 71 -34.11 -6.75 -12.49
C SER A 71 -35.59 -6.64 -12.86
N GLU A 72 -36.41 -6.15 -11.95
CA GLU A 72 -37.84 -5.86 -12.18
C GLU A 72 -37.99 -4.71 -13.19
N THR A 73 -37.24 -3.62 -13.02
CA THR A 73 -37.22 -2.47 -13.96
C THR A 73 -36.80 -2.88 -15.37
N LYS A 74 -35.84 -3.80 -15.50
CA LYS A 74 -35.41 -4.37 -16.80
C LYS A 74 -36.27 -5.56 -17.25
N ASN A 75 -37.45 -5.75 -16.65
CA ASN A 75 -38.51 -6.69 -17.04
C ASN A 75 -38.05 -8.17 -17.08
N LEU A 76 -37.20 -8.59 -16.15
CA LEU A 76 -36.85 -10.00 -15.99
C LEU A 76 -38.04 -10.80 -15.44
N PRO A 77 -38.20 -12.09 -15.80
CA PRO A 77 -39.25 -12.94 -15.22
C PRO A 77 -39.15 -13.01 -13.69
N PRO A 78 -40.26 -13.03 -12.92
CA PRO A 78 -40.20 -13.07 -11.45
C PRO A 78 -39.37 -14.23 -10.86
N SER A 79 -39.38 -15.39 -11.53
CA SER A 79 -38.55 -16.54 -11.15
C SER A 79 -37.04 -16.32 -11.35
N ALA A 80 -36.65 -15.43 -12.26
CA ALA A 80 -35.27 -14.98 -12.43
C ALA A 80 -34.91 -13.87 -11.43
N VAL A 81 -35.84 -12.94 -11.14
CA VAL A 81 -35.69 -11.90 -10.10
C VAL A 81 -35.40 -12.54 -8.73
N MET A 82 -36.23 -13.50 -8.29
CA MET A 82 -36.01 -14.20 -7.00
C MET A 82 -34.65 -14.90 -6.87
N ASN A 83 -34.00 -15.24 -8.00
CA ASN A 83 -32.75 -15.99 -8.05
C ASN A 83 -31.57 -15.15 -8.58
N VAL A 84 -31.73 -13.83 -8.72
CA VAL A 84 -30.70 -12.96 -9.30
C VAL A 84 -29.46 -12.84 -8.41
N GLY A 85 -29.66 -12.88 -7.09
CA GLY A 85 -28.62 -12.72 -6.10
C GLY A 85 -27.97 -11.33 -6.15
N GLY A 86 -26.65 -11.30 -5.97
CA GLY A 86 -25.88 -10.07 -5.76
C GLY A 86 -25.12 -10.17 -4.45
N LYS A 87 -23.89 -9.66 -4.39
CA LYS A 87 -23.03 -9.90 -3.22
C LYS A 87 -21.95 -8.85 -3.06
N ILE A 88 -21.64 -8.50 -1.81
CA ILE A 88 -20.47 -7.71 -1.44
C ILE A 88 -19.31 -8.64 -1.09
N PHE A 89 -18.12 -8.30 -1.60
CA PHE A 89 -16.85 -8.91 -1.21
C PHE A 89 -15.95 -7.83 -0.61
N THR A 90 -15.45 -8.04 0.61
CA THR A 90 -14.41 -7.17 1.17
C THR A 90 -13.04 -7.54 0.62
N PHE A 91 -12.13 -6.56 0.54
CA PHE A 91 -10.74 -6.79 0.16
C PHE A 91 -9.80 -5.97 1.05
N GLY A 92 -8.57 -5.74 0.56
CA GLY A 92 -7.61 -4.84 1.17
C GLY A 92 -7.34 -5.13 2.65
N SER A 93 -7.32 -4.09 3.49
CA SER A 93 -6.73 -4.23 4.84
C SER A 93 -7.64 -4.94 5.86
N TYR A 94 -8.96 -4.77 5.72
CA TYR A 94 -9.97 -5.44 6.54
C TYR A 94 -10.06 -6.94 6.23
N ARG A 95 -10.18 -7.33 4.95
CA ARG A 95 -10.25 -8.75 4.54
C ARG A 95 -8.99 -9.55 4.89
N LEU A 96 -7.81 -8.92 4.83
CA LEU A 96 -6.57 -9.53 5.30
C LEU A 96 -6.56 -9.78 6.83
N GLY A 97 -7.39 -9.10 7.61
CA GLY A 97 -7.38 -9.12 9.06
C GLY A 97 -6.22 -8.34 9.67
N VAL A 98 -5.87 -7.19 9.06
CA VAL A 98 -4.75 -6.31 9.48
C VAL A 98 -5.12 -4.82 9.44
N HIS A 99 -6.41 -4.49 9.47
CA HIS A 99 -6.92 -3.13 9.65
C HIS A 99 -6.66 -2.65 11.08
N THR A 100 -6.63 -1.33 11.28
CA THR A 100 -6.45 -0.68 12.59
C THR A 100 -7.75 0.00 13.00
N LYS A 101 -7.87 0.44 14.26
CA LYS A 101 -9.01 1.26 14.68
C LYS A 101 -9.16 2.48 13.77
N GLY A 102 -10.40 2.84 13.46
CA GLY A 102 -10.73 3.93 12.53
C GLY A 102 -10.31 3.69 11.06
N ALA A 103 -9.88 2.49 10.68
CA ALA A 103 -9.60 2.18 9.27
C ALA A 103 -10.89 2.02 8.44
N ASP A 104 -10.74 2.26 7.15
CA ASP A 104 -11.70 2.08 6.08
C ASP A 104 -12.01 0.60 5.77
N ILE A 105 -13.17 0.35 5.15
CA ILE A 105 -13.53 -0.94 4.56
C ILE A 105 -13.51 -0.87 3.04
N ASP A 106 -12.46 -1.44 2.46
CA ASP A 106 -12.36 -1.83 1.04
C ASP A 106 -13.48 -2.84 0.69
N ALA A 107 -14.47 -2.45 -0.13
CA ALA A 107 -15.62 -3.28 -0.49
C ALA A 107 -15.89 -3.30 -2.01
N LEU A 108 -16.38 -4.43 -2.53
CA LEU A 108 -16.74 -4.62 -3.93
C LEU A 108 -18.17 -5.15 -4.06
N CYS A 109 -19.06 -4.35 -4.65
CA CYS A 109 -20.37 -4.82 -5.13
C CYS A 109 -20.19 -5.64 -6.42
N VAL A 110 -20.62 -6.89 -6.39
CA VAL A 110 -20.61 -7.81 -7.54
C VAL A 110 -22.04 -8.07 -8.01
N ALA A 111 -22.30 -7.71 -9.26
CA ALA A 111 -23.64 -7.69 -9.87
C ALA A 111 -23.69 -8.48 -11.20
N PRO A 112 -24.88 -8.99 -11.58
CA PRO A 112 -25.08 -9.75 -12.82
C PRO A 112 -25.06 -8.86 -14.08
N ARG A 113 -25.00 -9.50 -15.26
CA ARG A 113 -24.73 -8.86 -16.56
C ARG A 113 -25.67 -7.72 -16.98
N HIS A 114 -26.89 -7.67 -16.45
CA HIS A 114 -27.90 -6.66 -16.77
C HIS A 114 -27.87 -5.42 -15.87
N VAL A 115 -27.14 -5.46 -14.75
CA VAL A 115 -26.96 -4.30 -13.85
C VAL A 115 -25.71 -3.54 -14.29
N GLU A 116 -25.86 -2.27 -14.64
CA GLU A 116 -24.82 -1.47 -15.29
C GLU A 116 -24.07 -0.55 -14.32
N ARG A 117 -22.91 -0.03 -14.75
CA ARG A 117 -22.11 0.91 -13.94
C ARG A 117 -22.84 2.25 -13.76
N SER A 118 -23.64 2.66 -14.76
CA SER A 118 -24.59 3.77 -14.66
C SER A 118 -25.63 3.55 -13.57
N ASP A 119 -26.20 2.34 -13.50
CA ASP A 119 -27.21 1.99 -12.48
C ASP A 119 -26.61 2.14 -11.07
N PHE A 120 -25.35 1.69 -10.87
CA PHE A 120 -24.62 1.81 -9.61
C PHE A 120 -24.37 3.28 -9.19
N PHE A 121 -23.96 4.16 -10.11
CA PHE A 121 -23.72 5.57 -9.78
C PHE A 121 -24.97 6.46 -9.77
N SER A 122 -26.12 5.95 -10.23
CA SER A 122 -27.42 6.65 -10.18
C SER A 122 -28.36 6.02 -9.16
N SER A 123 -29.07 4.95 -9.54
CA SER A 123 -30.10 4.30 -8.72
C SER A 123 -29.57 3.81 -7.36
N PHE A 124 -28.38 3.18 -7.29
CA PHE A 124 -27.85 2.74 -6.00
C PHE A 124 -27.34 3.90 -5.15
N PHE A 125 -26.71 4.91 -5.77
CA PHE A 125 -26.30 6.13 -5.08
C PHE A 125 -27.50 6.85 -4.43
N GLU A 126 -28.58 7.05 -5.17
CA GLU A 126 -29.82 7.65 -4.64
C GLU A 126 -30.55 6.73 -3.65
N LYS A 127 -30.38 5.40 -3.70
CA LYS A 127 -30.87 4.49 -2.65
C LYS A 127 -30.07 4.65 -1.35
N LEU A 128 -28.73 4.62 -1.39
CA LEU A 128 -27.88 4.85 -0.21
C LEU A 128 -28.19 6.20 0.47
N LYS A 129 -28.46 7.23 -0.33
CA LYS A 129 -28.82 8.59 0.10
C LYS A 129 -30.16 8.71 0.86
N GLN A 130 -31.01 7.68 0.83
CA GLN A 130 -32.29 7.64 1.55
C GLN A 130 -32.17 7.13 3.00
N HIS A 131 -30.98 6.67 3.43
CA HIS A 131 -30.76 6.14 4.77
C HIS A 131 -29.98 7.12 5.66
N ASP A 132 -30.60 7.59 6.76
CA ASP A 132 -29.99 8.54 7.73
C ASP A 132 -28.68 8.03 8.39
N GLU A 133 -28.47 6.72 8.34
CA GLU A 133 -27.27 6.00 8.79
C GLU A 133 -26.06 6.26 7.88
N ILE A 134 -26.28 6.76 6.66
CA ILE A 134 -25.28 7.01 5.62
C ILE A 134 -24.97 8.51 5.52
N ARG A 135 -23.68 8.84 5.59
CA ARG A 135 -23.16 10.21 5.60
C ARG A 135 -21.95 10.33 4.67
N ASP A 136 -21.52 11.57 4.40
CA ASP A 136 -20.33 11.90 3.58
C ASP A 136 -20.32 11.20 2.19
N LEU A 137 -21.52 10.93 1.65
CA LEU A 137 -21.74 10.14 0.44
C LEU A 137 -21.31 10.91 -0.82
N ARG A 138 -20.32 10.36 -1.54
CA ARG A 138 -19.74 10.95 -2.76
C ARG A 138 -19.34 9.88 -3.78
N ALA A 139 -19.58 10.16 -5.06
CA ALA A 139 -19.17 9.31 -6.18
C ALA A 139 -17.88 9.84 -6.83
N VAL A 140 -17.01 8.95 -7.29
CA VAL A 140 -15.80 9.31 -8.06
C VAL A 140 -15.71 8.40 -9.30
N GLU A 141 -16.42 8.80 -10.36
CA GLU A 141 -16.60 7.98 -11.57
C GLU A 141 -15.38 7.94 -12.50
N ASP A 142 -14.68 9.07 -12.71
CA ASP A 142 -13.51 9.16 -13.58
C ASP A 142 -12.19 8.64 -12.94
N ALA A 143 -12.26 8.05 -11.73
CA ALA A 143 -11.11 7.43 -11.09
C ALA A 143 -10.60 6.20 -11.86
N PHE A 144 -9.30 5.90 -11.72
CA PHE A 144 -8.66 4.73 -12.34
C PHE A 144 -9.38 3.42 -12.02
N VAL A 145 -9.94 3.32 -10.81
CA VAL A 145 -10.98 2.38 -10.41
C VAL A 145 -12.16 3.21 -9.87
N PRO A 146 -13.35 3.23 -10.52
CA PRO A 146 -14.47 4.03 -10.06
C PRO A 146 -15.06 3.53 -8.73
N VAL A 147 -15.39 4.46 -7.82
CA VAL A 147 -15.75 4.18 -6.42
C VAL A 147 -16.88 5.09 -5.91
N ILE A 148 -17.76 4.59 -5.05
CA ILE A 148 -18.61 5.39 -4.16
C ILE A 148 -17.98 5.34 -2.76
N LYS A 149 -17.79 6.51 -2.15
CA LYS A 149 -17.22 6.67 -0.79
C LYS A 149 -18.28 7.24 0.14
N PHE A 150 -18.42 6.69 1.34
CA PHE A 150 -19.39 7.13 2.34
C PHE A 150 -19.00 6.66 3.74
N LYS A 151 -19.64 7.22 4.76
CA LYS A 151 -19.68 6.68 6.13
C LYS A 151 -21.00 5.98 6.35
N PHE A 152 -20.99 4.73 6.78
CA PHE A 152 -22.17 4.00 7.23
C PHE A 152 -22.00 3.73 8.72
N ASP A 153 -22.87 4.32 9.54
CA ASP A 153 -22.88 4.12 11.00
C ASP A 153 -21.51 4.39 11.65
N GLY A 154 -20.88 5.49 11.20
CA GLY A 154 -19.54 5.94 11.62
C GLY A 154 -18.35 5.31 10.88
N ILE A 155 -18.53 4.19 10.17
CA ILE A 155 -17.46 3.47 9.46
C ILE A 155 -17.30 3.99 8.03
N GLU A 156 -16.09 4.39 7.64
CA GLU A 156 -15.76 4.74 6.24
C GLU A 156 -15.72 3.50 5.34
N ILE A 157 -16.42 3.56 4.19
CA ILE A 157 -16.54 2.47 3.21
C ILE A 157 -16.16 3.01 1.82
N ASP A 158 -15.25 2.28 1.16
CA ASP A 158 -14.87 2.47 -0.23
C ASP A 158 -15.51 1.35 -1.07
N LEU A 159 -16.65 1.63 -1.69
CA LEU A 159 -17.43 0.66 -2.45
C LEU A 159 -17.14 0.76 -3.96
N LEU A 160 -16.45 -0.26 -4.47
CA LEU A 160 -16.22 -0.51 -5.89
C LEU A 160 -17.40 -1.27 -6.52
N PHE A 161 -17.47 -1.27 -7.85
CA PHE A 161 -18.47 -2.02 -8.61
C PHE A 161 -17.87 -2.87 -9.73
N ALA A 162 -18.25 -4.15 -9.78
CA ALA A 162 -17.96 -5.07 -10.88
C ALA A 162 -19.21 -5.81 -11.38
N ARG A 163 -19.52 -5.60 -12.66
CA ARG A 163 -20.51 -6.38 -13.41
C ARG A 163 -19.84 -7.63 -13.99
N LEU A 164 -20.37 -8.82 -13.69
CA LEU A 164 -19.90 -10.09 -14.26
C LEU A 164 -20.75 -10.55 -15.45
N ALA A 165 -20.19 -11.40 -16.31
CA ALA A 165 -20.88 -11.98 -17.48
C ALA A 165 -21.86 -13.12 -17.11
N LEU A 166 -22.46 -13.08 -15.92
CA LEU A 166 -23.37 -14.08 -15.36
C LEU A 166 -24.82 -13.57 -15.36
N GLN A 167 -25.80 -14.47 -15.39
CA GLN A 167 -27.22 -14.09 -15.29
C GLN A 167 -27.66 -13.82 -13.84
N SER A 168 -27.06 -14.55 -12.90
CA SER A 168 -27.22 -14.38 -11.45
C SER A 168 -25.86 -14.50 -10.75
N ILE A 169 -25.77 -14.01 -9.52
CA ILE A 169 -24.56 -14.05 -8.68
C ILE A 169 -24.80 -15.00 -7.50
N PRO A 170 -24.24 -16.22 -7.51
CA PRO A 170 -24.49 -17.20 -6.45
C PRO A 170 -23.69 -16.87 -5.18
N ASP A 171 -24.25 -17.16 -4.00
CA ASP A 171 -23.65 -16.82 -2.71
C ASP A 171 -22.30 -17.51 -2.45
N ASN A 172 -22.01 -18.64 -3.12
CA ASN A 172 -20.73 -19.35 -3.04
C ASN A 172 -19.70 -18.96 -4.13
N LEU A 173 -19.93 -17.87 -4.87
CA LEU A 173 -19.03 -17.40 -5.93
C LEU A 173 -17.59 -17.12 -5.41
N ASP A 174 -16.60 -17.72 -6.07
CA ASP A 174 -15.18 -17.45 -5.91
C ASP A 174 -14.66 -16.57 -7.06
N LEU A 175 -14.13 -15.39 -6.75
CA LEU A 175 -13.68 -14.41 -7.74
C LEU A 175 -12.31 -14.73 -8.37
N ARG A 176 -11.57 -15.73 -7.85
CA ARG A 176 -10.23 -16.08 -8.34
C ARG A 176 -10.21 -16.73 -9.72
N GLY A 177 -11.31 -17.33 -10.17
CA GLY A 177 -11.39 -17.96 -11.49
C GLY A 177 -11.23 -16.97 -12.65
N ASP A 178 -10.13 -17.07 -13.41
CA ASP A 178 -9.81 -16.23 -14.58
C ASP A 178 -10.93 -16.17 -15.64
N SER A 179 -11.72 -17.24 -15.76
CA SER A 179 -12.89 -17.30 -16.65
C SER A 179 -13.90 -16.17 -16.39
N LEU A 180 -13.94 -15.61 -15.18
CA LEU A 180 -14.82 -14.48 -14.82
C LEU A 180 -14.39 -13.16 -15.46
N LEU A 181 -13.12 -13.01 -15.87
CA LEU A 181 -12.60 -11.80 -16.49
C LEU A 181 -12.90 -11.71 -18.01
N ARG A 182 -13.46 -12.78 -18.59
CA ARG A 182 -13.78 -12.84 -20.03
C ARG A 182 -14.78 -11.77 -20.42
N ASN A 183 -14.44 -10.99 -21.45
CA ASN A 183 -15.28 -9.96 -22.06
C ASN A 183 -15.77 -8.87 -21.08
N LEU A 184 -15.03 -8.59 -20.01
CA LEU A 184 -15.35 -7.51 -19.07
C LEU A 184 -14.72 -6.17 -19.49
N ASP A 185 -15.40 -5.07 -19.13
CA ASP A 185 -14.83 -3.72 -19.16
C ASP A 185 -13.60 -3.65 -18.24
N ILE A 186 -12.53 -2.97 -18.68
CA ILE A 186 -11.28 -2.85 -17.95
C ILE A 186 -11.44 -2.28 -16.53
N ARG A 187 -12.45 -1.44 -16.29
CA ARG A 187 -12.80 -0.91 -14.95
C ARG A 187 -13.38 -2.00 -14.04
N CYS A 188 -14.17 -2.93 -14.58
CA CYS A 188 -14.63 -4.11 -13.83
C CYS A 188 -13.47 -5.03 -13.47
N ILE A 189 -12.54 -5.27 -14.40
CA ILE A 189 -11.32 -6.07 -14.16
C ILE A 189 -10.47 -5.43 -13.05
N ARG A 190 -10.22 -4.11 -13.12
CA ARG A 190 -9.52 -3.36 -12.06
C ARG A 190 -10.22 -3.45 -10.71
N SER A 191 -11.56 -3.39 -10.68
CA SER A 191 -12.35 -3.51 -9.45
C SER A 191 -12.27 -4.93 -8.84
N LEU A 192 -12.31 -5.97 -9.68
CA LEU A 192 -12.17 -7.38 -9.26
C LEU A 192 -10.78 -7.70 -8.71
N ASN A 193 -9.73 -7.05 -9.24
CA ASN A 193 -8.36 -7.32 -8.85
C ASN A 193 -8.08 -7.05 -7.36
N GLY A 194 -8.81 -6.14 -6.70
CA GLY A 194 -8.70 -5.92 -5.25
C GLY A 194 -8.98 -7.21 -4.46
N CYS A 195 -10.16 -7.79 -4.66
CA CYS A 195 -10.55 -9.06 -4.03
C CYS A 195 -9.63 -10.22 -4.45
N ARG A 196 -9.36 -10.36 -5.76
CA ARG A 196 -8.54 -11.45 -6.30
C ARG A 196 -7.14 -11.47 -5.71
N VAL A 197 -6.47 -10.31 -5.61
CA VAL A 197 -5.12 -10.20 -5.03
C VAL A 197 -5.13 -10.47 -3.53
N THR A 198 -6.10 -9.92 -2.79
CA THR A 198 -6.20 -10.16 -1.34
C THR A 198 -6.41 -11.63 -1.01
N ASP A 199 -7.32 -12.32 -1.70
CA ASP A 199 -7.59 -13.73 -1.43
C ASP A 199 -6.45 -14.64 -1.94
N GLU A 200 -5.78 -14.34 -3.06
CA GLU A 200 -4.56 -15.06 -3.45
C GLU A 200 -3.45 -14.93 -2.39
N ILE A 201 -3.21 -13.74 -1.83
CA ILE A 201 -2.23 -13.55 -0.73
C ILE A 201 -2.56 -14.48 0.46
N LEU A 202 -3.83 -14.57 0.85
CA LEU A 202 -4.27 -15.45 1.94
C LEU A 202 -4.18 -16.96 1.63
N HIS A 203 -4.10 -17.36 0.36
CA HIS A 203 -3.86 -18.75 -0.05
C HIS A 203 -2.37 -19.08 -0.26
N LEU A 204 -1.54 -18.06 -0.49
CA LEU A 204 -0.10 -18.16 -0.78
C LEU A 204 0.80 -18.01 0.46
N VAL A 205 0.22 -17.92 1.67
CA VAL A 205 0.93 -17.99 2.95
C VAL A 205 0.72 -19.33 3.67
N PRO A 206 1.73 -19.86 4.37
CA PRO A 206 1.65 -21.13 5.10
C PRO A 206 0.83 -21.00 6.40
N ASP A 207 1.00 -19.89 7.12
CA ASP A 207 0.30 -19.56 8.36
C ASP A 207 -0.30 -18.16 8.22
N LYS A 208 -1.61 -18.02 8.49
CA LYS A 208 -2.35 -16.76 8.35
C LYS A 208 -2.18 -15.83 9.55
N GLU A 209 -2.02 -16.36 10.76
CA GLU A 209 -1.93 -15.56 11.99
C GLU A 209 -0.54 -15.00 12.19
N ASN A 210 0.49 -15.80 11.93
CA ASN A 210 1.87 -15.31 11.89
C ASN A 210 2.07 -14.29 10.76
N PHE A 211 1.46 -14.50 9.58
CA PHE A 211 1.39 -13.49 8.52
C PHE A 211 0.70 -12.19 8.98
N ARG A 212 -0.49 -12.28 9.58
CA ARG A 212 -1.27 -11.13 10.08
C ARG A 212 -0.48 -10.32 11.10
N LEU A 213 0.11 -10.98 12.10
CA LEU A 213 0.83 -10.34 13.18
C LEU A 213 2.13 -9.67 12.68
N THR A 214 2.89 -10.32 11.79
CA THR A 214 4.03 -9.69 11.12
C THR A 214 3.60 -8.51 10.25
N LEU A 215 2.48 -8.60 9.53
CA LEU A 215 2.01 -7.52 8.68
C LEU A 215 1.48 -6.32 9.48
N ARG A 216 0.85 -6.53 10.66
CA ARG A 216 0.54 -5.43 11.60
C ARG A 216 1.81 -4.71 12.05
N ALA A 217 2.86 -5.45 12.42
CA ALA A 217 4.16 -4.87 12.81
C ALA A 217 4.85 -4.10 11.67
N ILE A 218 4.91 -4.67 10.46
CA ILE A 218 5.53 -4.01 9.30
C ILE A 218 4.72 -2.79 8.82
N LYS A 219 3.38 -2.82 8.88
CA LYS A 219 2.53 -1.63 8.61
C LYS A 219 2.77 -0.52 9.63
N LEU A 220 2.86 -0.84 10.91
CA LEU A 220 3.17 0.12 11.98
C LEU A 220 4.56 0.75 11.77
N TRP A 221 5.58 -0.09 11.58
CA TRP A 221 6.93 0.34 11.26
C TRP A 221 6.96 1.26 10.03
N ALA A 222 6.41 0.85 8.90
CA ALA A 222 6.43 1.65 7.66
C ALA A 222 5.72 3.00 7.80
N LYS A 223 4.62 3.07 8.58
CA LYS A 223 3.98 4.34 8.95
C LYS A 223 4.88 5.19 9.84
N SER A 224 5.36 4.66 10.98
CA SER A 224 6.26 5.38 11.90
C SER A 224 7.55 5.88 11.23
N ARG A 225 8.09 5.14 10.26
CA ARG A 225 9.31 5.49 9.52
C ARG A 225 9.08 6.44 8.33
N GLY A 226 7.84 6.82 8.03
CA GLY A 226 7.53 7.76 6.95
C GLY A 226 7.69 7.19 5.55
N ILE A 227 7.46 5.88 5.36
CA ILE A 227 7.64 5.16 4.09
C ILE A 227 6.39 4.38 3.66
N TYR A 228 5.20 4.86 4.06
CA TYR A 228 3.90 4.28 3.73
C TYR A 228 3.06 5.27 2.90
N SER A 229 3.25 5.30 1.57
CA SER A 229 2.36 5.99 0.62
C SER A 229 2.71 5.61 -0.83
N ASN A 230 1.84 4.87 -1.52
CA ASN A 230 2.00 4.58 -2.96
C ASN A 230 1.92 5.85 -3.81
N MET A 231 1.11 6.83 -3.40
CA MET A 231 0.89 8.07 -4.15
C MET A 231 2.18 8.88 -4.31
N LEU A 232 3.00 8.88 -3.24
CA LEU A 232 4.28 9.59 -3.12
C LEU A 232 5.51 8.75 -3.51
N GLY A 233 5.30 7.54 -4.06
CA GLY A 233 6.39 6.67 -4.54
C GLY A 233 7.02 5.74 -3.49
N PHE A 234 6.42 5.63 -2.30
CA PHE A 234 6.74 4.56 -1.34
C PHE A 234 5.80 3.35 -1.54
N LEU A 235 5.80 2.39 -0.61
CA LEU A 235 4.92 1.21 -0.68
C LEU A 235 3.55 1.49 -0.06
N GLY A 236 2.49 1.03 -0.74
CA GLY A 236 1.12 0.94 -0.20
C GLY A 236 0.87 -0.39 0.52
N GLY A 237 -0.32 -0.51 1.15
CA GLY A 237 -0.68 -1.65 2.00
C GLY A 237 -0.57 -3.02 1.34
N VAL A 238 -1.01 -3.16 0.08
CA VAL A 238 -0.91 -4.41 -0.68
C VAL A 238 0.55 -4.79 -0.98
N SER A 239 1.40 -3.81 -1.29
CA SER A 239 2.82 -4.04 -1.55
C SER A 239 3.54 -4.53 -0.29
N TRP A 240 3.25 -3.94 0.88
CA TRP A 240 3.73 -4.43 2.18
C TRP A 240 3.21 -5.84 2.50
N ALA A 241 1.93 -6.13 2.21
CA ALA A 241 1.36 -7.45 2.38
C ALA A 241 2.09 -8.51 1.54
N MET A 242 2.45 -8.19 0.29
CA MET A 242 3.19 -9.12 -0.58
C MET A 242 4.64 -9.34 -0.13
N LEU A 243 5.35 -8.31 0.36
CA LEU A 243 6.68 -8.50 0.97
C LEU A 243 6.63 -9.40 2.22
N VAL A 244 5.65 -9.20 3.10
CA VAL A 244 5.47 -10.04 4.30
C VAL A 244 5.07 -11.46 3.92
N ALA A 245 4.14 -11.64 2.98
CA ALA A 245 3.76 -12.95 2.47
C ALA A 245 4.97 -13.70 1.91
N ARG A 246 5.83 -13.04 1.11
CA ARG A 246 7.06 -13.64 0.58
C ARG A 246 8.02 -14.07 1.69
N THR A 247 8.12 -13.29 2.77
CA THR A 247 8.91 -13.69 3.95
C THR A 247 8.35 -14.95 4.60
N CYS A 248 7.03 -15.05 4.75
CA CYS A 248 6.36 -16.23 5.31
C CYS A 248 6.62 -17.49 4.46
N GLN A 249 6.60 -17.38 3.12
CA GLN A 249 6.95 -18.50 2.23
C GLN A 249 8.39 -19.01 2.43
N LEU A 250 9.33 -18.10 2.72
CA LEU A 250 10.74 -18.45 2.91
C LEU A 250 11.04 -19.07 4.28
N TYR A 251 10.15 -18.88 5.26
CA TYR A 251 10.28 -19.34 6.65
C TYR A 251 8.94 -19.87 7.19
N PRO A 252 8.39 -20.96 6.61
CA PRO A 252 6.96 -21.31 6.77
C PRO A 252 6.55 -21.71 8.19
N ASN A 253 7.49 -22.12 9.03
CA ASN A 253 7.23 -22.55 10.41
C ASN A 253 7.55 -21.45 11.44
N ALA A 254 8.00 -20.26 11.03
CA ALA A 254 8.52 -19.24 11.92
C ALA A 254 7.43 -18.33 12.52
N VAL A 255 7.62 -17.91 13.78
CA VAL A 255 6.69 -16.99 14.48
C VAL A 255 6.95 -15.53 14.15
N ALA A 256 5.96 -14.67 14.39
CA ALA A 256 5.98 -13.27 13.96
C ALA A 256 7.23 -12.47 14.36
N ALA A 257 7.79 -12.65 15.57
CA ALA A 257 9.06 -12.00 15.96
C ALA A 257 10.23 -12.39 15.03
N THR A 258 10.35 -13.68 14.73
CA THR A 258 11.35 -14.20 13.78
C THR A 258 11.07 -13.71 12.37
N LEU A 259 9.81 -13.70 11.93
CA LEU A 259 9.41 -13.22 10.61
C LEU A 259 9.69 -11.72 10.41
N VAL A 260 9.51 -10.86 11.43
CA VAL A 260 9.88 -9.44 11.35
C VAL A 260 11.40 -9.26 11.19
N HIS A 261 12.23 -10.05 11.90
CA HIS A 261 13.69 -10.08 11.66
C HIS A 261 14.03 -10.56 10.24
N LYS A 262 13.42 -11.66 9.79
CA LYS A 262 13.67 -12.24 8.47
C LYS A 262 13.22 -11.35 7.32
N PHE A 263 12.16 -10.57 7.51
CA PHE A 263 11.70 -9.56 6.56
C PHE A 263 12.81 -8.54 6.29
N PHE A 264 13.40 -7.96 7.34
CA PHE A 264 14.52 -7.02 7.16
C PHE A 264 15.76 -7.71 6.59
N LEU A 265 16.12 -8.90 7.06
CA LEU A 265 17.26 -9.67 6.55
C LEU A 265 17.16 -9.97 5.04
N VAL A 266 15.96 -10.25 4.54
CA VAL A 266 15.70 -10.50 3.13
C VAL A 266 15.73 -9.18 2.34
N PHE A 267 14.92 -8.18 2.71
CA PHE A 267 14.76 -6.98 1.86
C PHE A 267 15.88 -5.93 2.00
N SER A 268 16.70 -5.97 3.06
CA SER A 268 17.94 -5.20 3.13
C SER A 268 19.06 -5.75 2.24
N LYS A 269 18.90 -6.98 1.73
CA LYS A 269 19.86 -7.72 0.88
C LYS A 269 19.27 -8.10 -0.49
N TRP A 270 18.04 -7.67 -0.80
CA TRP A 270 17.37 -8.01 -2.04
C TRP A 270 17.98 -7.24 -3.22
N GLU A 271 18.35 -7.97 -4.28
CA GLU A 271 19.03 -7.42 -5.45
C GLU A 271 18.03 -6.76 -6.41
N TRP A 272 17.55 -5.57 -6.06
CA TRP A 272 16.69 -4.76 -6.91
C TRP A 272 17.41 -4.41 -8.23
N PRO A 273 16.77 -4.55 -9.42
CA PRO A 273 15.32 -4.62 -9.62
C PRO A 273 14.74 -6.05 -9.79
N ASN A 274 15.36 -7.11 -9.26
CA ASN A 274 14.75 -8.45 -9.33
C ASN A 274 13.34 -8.45 -8.70
N PRO A 275 12.30 -9.03 -9.34
CA PRO A 275 10.92 -8.90 -8.90
C PRO A 275 10.55 -9.80 -7.72
N VAL A 276 9.75 -9.26 -6.79
CA VAL A 276 9.13 -10.07 -5.74
C VAL A 276 7.86 -10.73 -6.30
N LEU A 277 7.88 -12.06 -6.38
CA LEU A 277 6.82 -12.92 -6.88
C LEU A 277 6.34 -13.89 -5.79
N LEU A 278 5.02 -14.05 -5.64
CA LEU A 278 4.39 -14.95 -4.65
C LEU A 278 3.98 -16.33 -5.23
N LYS A 279 3.80 -16.41 -6.54
CA LYS A 279 3.52 -17.63 -7.33
C LYS A 279 4.16 -17.46 -8.70
N GLN A 280 4.25 -18.53 -9.48
CA GLN A 280 4.59 -18.38 -10.89
C GLN A 280 3.44 -17.62 -11.59
N PRO A 281 3.74 -16.69 -12.51
CA PRO A 281 2.73 -16.15 -13.42
C PRO A 281 2.09 -17.29 -14.21
N GLU A 282 0.77 -17.23 -14.35
CA GLU A 282 -0.01 -18.15 -15.18
C GLU A 282 -0.40 -17.41 -16.46
N ASP A 283 -0.05 -17.99 -17.62
CA ASP A 283 -0.44 -17.45 -18.93
C ASP A 283 -1.94 -17.66 -19.16
N SER A 284 -2.64 -16.61 -19.61
CA SER A 284 -4.10 -16.61 -19.74
C SER A 284 -4.50 -15.86 -21.02
N ASN A 285 -5.31 -16.51 -21.87
CA ASN A 285 -5.59 -16.12 -23.26
C ASN A 285 -6.52 -14.89 -23.40
N LEU A 286 -6.54 -13.98 -22.42
CA LEU A 286 -7.44 -12.82 -22.36
C LEU A 286 -6.80 -11.53 -22.87
N ASN A 287 -5.52 -11.56 -23.27
CA ASN A 287 -4.76 -10.44 -23.85
C ASN A 287 -4.81 -9.15 -23.01
N LEU A 288 -4.95 -9.27 -21.69
CA LEU A 288 -4.89 -8.15 -20.76
C LEU A 288 -3.43 -7.70 -20.54
N PRO A 289 -3.16 -6.45 -20.17
CA PRO A 289 -1.82 -6.00 -19.82
C PRO A 289 -1.28 -6.77 -18.61
N VAL A 290 -0.19 -7.52 -18.80
CA VAL A 290 0.56 -8.23 -17.76
C VAL A 290 1.93 -7.60 -17.63
N TRP A 291 2.43 -7.45 -16.41
CA TRP A 291 3.80 -7.01 -16.16
C TRP A 291 4.79 -8.09 -16.61
N ASP A 292 5.59 -7.79 -17.64
CA ASP A 292 6.68 -8.67 -18.08
C ASP A 292 7.78 -7.86 -18.79
N PRO A 293 8.93 -7.61 -18.12
CA PRO A 293 10.03 -6.84 -18.69
C PRO A 293 10.74 -7.55 -19.87
N ARG A 294 10.44 -8.83 -20.15
CA ARG A 294 10.94 -9.51 -21.35
C ARG A 294 10.29 -8.91 -22.59
N VAL A 295 8.96 -8.86 -22.61
CA VAL A 295 8.16 -8.42 -23.78
C VAL A 295 7.85 -6.93 -23.78
N ASN A 296 7.68 -6.30 -22.62
CA ASN A 296 7.35 -4.88 -22.49
C ASN A 296 8.59 -4.05 -22.10
N PRO A 297 9.04 -3.10 -22.95
CA PRO A 297 10.18 -2.24 -22.61
C PRO A 297 9.95 -1.31 -21.41
N SER A 298 8.72 -0.84 -21.13
CA SER A 298 8.50 0.11 -20.01
C SER A 298 8.71 -0.57 -18.65
N ASP A 299 8.31 -1.83 -18.54
CA ASP A 299 8.46 -2.66 -17.33
C ASP A 299 9.91 -2.88 -16.89
N ARG A 300 10.88 -2.70 -17.80
CA ARG A 300 12.32 -2.81 -17.54
C ARG A 300 12.87 -1.67 -16.68
N TYR A 301 12.17 -0.54 -16.61
CA TYR A 301 12.58 0.64 -15.84
C TYR A 301 12.04 0.65 -14.40
N HIS A 302 11.22 -0.34 -14.00
CA HIS A 302 10.70 -0.44 -12.63
C HIS A 302 11.81 -0.75 -11.62
N LEU A 303 12.06 0.19 -10.70
CA LEU A 303 13.25 0.18 -9.83
C LEU A 303 13.17 -0.77 -8.63
N MET A 304 11.96 -1.16 -8.21
CA MET A 304 11.67 -2.03 -7.06
C MET A 304 10.36 -2.82 -7.30
N PRO A 305 10.30 -3.73 -8.28
CA PRO A 305 9.04 -4.36 -8.70
C PRO A 305 8.52 -5.41 -7.70
N ILE A 306 7.25 -5.28 -7.32
CA ILE A 306 6.53 -6.23 -6.44
C ILE A 306 5.23 -6.60 -7.17
N ILE A 307 5.06 -7.87 -7.50
CA ILE A 307 4.11 -8.29 -8.54
C ILE A 307 2.88 -8.95 -7.93
N THR A 308 1.69 -8.50 -8.33
CA THR A 308 0.42 -9.04 -7.85
C THR A 308 0.22 -10.50 -8.30
N PRO A 309 -0.16 -11.44 -7.42
CA PRO A 309 -0.26 -12.86 -7.75
C PRO A 309 -1.40 -13.21 -8.71
N ALA A 310 -2.54 -12.53 -8.60
CA ALA A 310 -3.70 -12.78 -9.46
C ALA A 310 -3.46 -12.23 -10.89
N TYR A 311 -3.93 -12.97 -11.90
CA TYR A 311 -3.98 -12.48 -13.28
C TYR A 311 -5.04 -11.36 -13.43
N PRO A 312 -4.81 -10.33 -14.27
CA PRO A 312 -3.53 -10.01 -14.91
C PRO A 312 -2.53 -9.45 -13.87
N GLN A 313 -1.33 -10.01 -13.85
CA GLN A 313 -0.30 -9.66 -12.88
C GLN A 313 0.26 -8.27 -13.19
N GLN A 314 0.42 -7.42 -12.17
CA GLN A 314 0.83 -6.03 -12.29
C GLN A 314 1.88 -5.67 -11.23
N ASN A 315 2.74 -4.71 -11.52
CA ASN A 315 3.67 -4.16 -10.54
C ASN A 315 2.93 -3.19 -9.58
N SER A 316 2.84 -3.51 -8.29
CA SER A 316 2.19 -2.66 -7.28
C SER A 316 3.08 -1.53 -6.74
N THR A 317 4.28 -1.36 -7.30
CA THR A 317 5.29 -0.37 -6.90
C THR A 317 5.89 0.39 -8.09
N TYR A 318 5.13 0.56 -9.18
CA TYR A 318 5.55 1.32 -10.36
C TYR A 318 5.85 2.81 -10.07
N ASN A 319 5.31 3.38 -8.98
CA ASN A 319 5.61 4.75 -8.55
C ASN A 319 6.98 4.92 -7.85
N VAL A 320 7.72 3.84 -7.57
CA VAL A 320 8.99 3.91 -6.81
C VAL A 320 10.10 4.56 -7.65
N SER A 321 10.60 5.68 -7.14
CA SER A 321 11.68 6.50 -7.68
C SER A 321 13.07 6.10 -7.16
N THR A 322 14.13 6.77 -7.62
CA THR A 322 15.50 6.50 -7.15
C THR A 322 15.67 6.89 -5.69
N SER A 323 15.12 8.03 -5.28
CA SER A 323 15.19 8.50 -3.89
C SER A 323 14.40 7.58 -2.96
N THR A 324 13.14 7.29 -3.30
CA THR A 324 12.25 6.48 -2.46
C THR A 324 12.76 5.05 -2.30
N ARG A 325 13.28 4.40 -3.36
CA ARG A 325 14.00 3.11 -3.25
C ARG A 325 15.21 3.21 -2.31
N THR A 326 16.00 4.27 -2.43
CA THR A 326 17.21 4.47 -1.60
C THR A 326 16.85 4.63 -0.13
N ILE A 327 15.84 5.46 0.18
CA ILE A 327 15.32 5.67 1.54
C ILE A 327 14.81 4.35 2.14
N MET A 328 14.01 3.58 1.40
CA MET A 328 13.52 2.28 1.89
C MET A 328 14.67 1.27 2.08
N SER A 329 15.72 1.33 1.24
CA SER A 329 16.92 0.51 1.38
C SER A 329 17.79 0.88 2.60
N GLU A 330 17.81 2.16 3.01
CA GLU A 330 18.38 2.59 4.29
C GLU A 330 17.54 2.05 5.46
N GLU A 331 16.22 2.24 5.42
CA GLU A 331 15.31 1.85 6.51
C GLU A 331 15.23 0.33 6.69
N PHE A 332 15.33 -0.49 5.64
CA PHE A 332 15.46 -1.95 5.77
C PHE A 332 16.75 -2.36 6.49
N LYS A 333 17.88 -1.71 6.20
CA LYS A 333 19.17 -1.97 6.88
C LYS A 333 19.11 -1.54 8.34
N TYR A 334 18.47 -0.40 8.63
CA TYR A 334 18.21 0.04 10.00
C TYR A 334 17.30 -0.96 10.76
N GLY A 335 16.20 -1.40 10.15
CA GLY A 335 15.29 -2.41 10.72
C GLY A 335 15.98 -3.74 11.03
N LEU A 336 16.93 -4.18 10.18
CA LEU A 336 17.76 -5.34 10.46
C LEU A 336 18.61 -5.12 11.72
N THR A 337 19.38 -4.03 11.79
CA THR A 337 20.21 -3.72 12.97
C THR A 337 19.39 -3.66 14.27
N ILE A 338 18.22 -3.00 14.26
CA ILE A 338 17.36 -2.91 15.44
C ILE A 338 16.77 -4.27 15.82
N THR A 339 16.39 -5.11 14.86
CA THR A 339 15.87 -6.46 15.18
C THR A 339 16.97 -7.45 15.59
N ASP A 340 18.20 -7.31 15.08
CA ASP A 340 19.38 -8.01 15.59
C ASP A 340 19.67 -7.62 17.06
N GLU A 341 19.60 -6.34 17.42
CA GLU A 341 19.74 -5.88 18.82
C GLU A 341 18.63 -6.44 19.73
N ILE A 342 17.37 -6.42 19.26
CA ILE A 342 16.22 -6.93 20.04
C ILE A 342 16.41 -8.43 20.33
N LEU A 343 16.71 -9.24 19.32
CA LEU A 343 16.91 -10.69 19.48
C LEU A 343 18.20 -11.05 20.25
N GLN A 344 19.13 -10.11 20.41
CA GLN A 344 20.28 -10.20 21.31
C GLN A 344 20.00 -9.71 22.75
N GLY A 345 18.78 -9.24 23.03
CA GLY A 345 18.39 -8.70 24.34
C GLY A 345 18.93 -7.30 24.65
N LYS A 346 19.40 -6.57 23.63
CA LYS A 346 20.02 -5.24 23.75
C LYS A 346 19.04 -4.07 23.54
N ALA A 347 17.82 -4.36 23.09
CA ALA A 347 16.77 -3.38 22.83
C ALA A 347 15.38 -4.04 22.96
N ASP A 348 14.33 -3.23 23.12
CA ASP A 348 12.93 -3.66 23.06
C ASP A 348 12.26 -3.21 21.74
N TRP A 349 11.14 -3.86 21.39
CA TRP A 349 10.40 -3.61 20.15
C TRP A 349 9.92 -2.17 19.95
N SER A 350 9.74 -1.41 21.04
CA SER A 350 9.43 0.03 20.96
C SER A 350 10.45 0.80 20.11
N LYS A 351 11.74 0.43 20.17
CA LYS A 351 12.83 1.05 19.39
C LYS A 351 12.63 0.89 17.87
N LEU A 352 11.98 -0.18 17.42
CA LEU A 352 11.66 -0.38 16.00
C LEU A 352 10.58 0.59 15.51
N PHE A 353 9.66 0.97 16.39
CA PHE A 353 8.53 1.84 16.08
C PHE A 353 8.80 3.33 16.37
N GLU A 354 9.99 3.69 16.89
CA GLU A 354 10.40 5.08 17.09
C GLU A 354 10.47 5.82 15.73
N PRO A 355 9.77 6.96 15.56
CA PRO A 355 9.79 7.72 14.31
C PRO A 355 11.14 8.42 14.11
N PRO A 356 11.68 8.45 12.88
CA PRO A 356 12.94 9.11 12.59
C PRO A 356 12.77 10.61 12.75
N ASN A 357 13.82 11.30 13.20
CA ASN A 357 13.80 12.74 13.37
C ASN A 357 14.00 13.43 11.99
N PHE A 358 12.97 13.36 11.13
CA PHE A 358 13.00 13.80 9.73
C PHE A 358 13.50 15.25 9.59
N PHE A 359 12.93 16.17 10.38
CA PHE A 359 13.29 17.59 10.41
C PHE A 359 14.71 17.87 10.94
N GLN A 360 15.39 16.85 11.48
CA GLN A 360 16.80 16.90 11.84
C GLN A 360 17.72 16.13 10.87
N LYS A 361 17.20 15.23 10.00
CA LYS A 361 17.99 14.38 9.07
C LYS A 361 18.64 15.19 7.95
N TYR A 362 17.97 16.20 7.38
CA TYR A 362 18.46 16.97 6.23
C TYR A 362 18.93 18.37 6.61
N LYS A 363 19.92 18.90 5.88
CA LYS A 363 20.38 20.31 6.00
C LYS A 363 19.42 21.31 5.35
N HIS A 364 18.71 20.88 4.31
CA HIS A 364 17.87 21.68 3.43
C HIS A 364 16.53 21.00 3.19
N TYR A 365 15.47 21.78 3.02
CA TYR A 365 14.14 21.30 2.69
C TYR A 365 13.49 22.21 1.66
N ILE A 366 12.59 21.66 0.86
CA ILE A 366 11.56 22.42 0.16
C ILE A 366 10.27 22.26 0.99
N VAL A 367 9.64 23.38 1.33
CA VAL A 367 8.26 23.40 1.84
C VAL A 367 7.36 23.57 0.63
N LEU A 368 6.36 22.71 0.48
CA LEU A 368 5.33 22.82 -0.54
C LEU A 368 4.01 23.16 0.16
N THR A 369 3.47 24.35 -0.12
CA THR A 369 2.26 24.89 0.48
C THR A 369 1.14 24.90 -0.55
N ALA A 370 -0.02 24.34 -0.20
CA ALA A 370 -1.25 24.43 -0.97
C ALA A 370 -2.33 25.13 -0.13
N SER A 371 -3.03 26.12 -0.70
CA SER A 371 -4.16 26.79 -0.04
C SER A 371 -5.41 26.89 -0.91
N ALA A 372 -6.56 27.08 -0.26
CA ALA A 372 -7.84 27.39 -0.90
C ALA A 372 -8.76 28.18 0.06
N SER A 373 -9.79 28.82 -0.48
CA SER A 373 -10.70 29.71 0.27
C SER A 373 -11.90 29.01 0.93
N THR A 374 -12.11 27.70 0.69
CA THR A 374 -13.14 26.89 1.37
C THR A 374 -12.60 25.49 1.68
N GLU A 375 -13.16 24.83 2.69
CA GLU A 375 -12.73 23.49 3.14
C GLU A 375 -12.92 22.41 2.07
N GLU A 376 -14.05 22.44 1.35
CA GLU A 376 -14.33 21.54 0.23
C GLU A 376 -13.30 21.68 -0.90
N ASN A 377 -13.06 22.92 -1.35
CA ASN A 377 -12.06 23.22 -2.37
C ASN A 377 -10.65 22.86 -1.88
N HIS A 378 -10.35 23.06 -0.59
CA HIS A 378 -9.08 22.70 0.01
C HIS A 378 -8.85 21.19 -0.03
N LEU A 379 -9.86 20.38 0.31
CA LEU A 379 -9.77 18.92 0.29
C LEU A 379 -9.54 18.36 -1.11
N GLU A 380 -10.26 18.89 -2.12
CA GLU A 380 -10.03 18.55 -3.53
C GLU A 380 -8.62 18.94 -4.00
N TRP A 381 -8.21 20.17 -3.70
CA TRP A 381 -6.92 20.73 -4.09
C TRP A 381 -5.75 19.98 -3.46
N VAL A 382 -5.82 19.69 -2.15
CA VAL A 382 -4.84 18.87 -1.42
C VAL A 382 -4.70 17.49 -2.06
N GLY A 383 -5.81 16.81 -2.36
CA GLY A 383 -5.78 15.49 -3.00
C GLY A 383 -5.14 15.51 -4.39
N LEU A 384 -5.42 16.54 -5.19
CA LEU A 384 -4.74 16.71 -6.47
C LEU A 384 -3.24 16.98 -6.29
N VAL A 385 -2.87 17.95 -5.44
CA VAL A 385 -1.47 18.34 -5.21
C VAL A 385 -0.64 17.15 -4.73
N GLU A 386 -1.11 16.43 -3.71
CA GLU A 386 -0.42 15.24 -3.17
C GLU A 386 -0.16 14.20 -4.28
N SER A 387 -1.16 13.97 -5.15
CA SER A 387 -1.04 13.02 -6.27
C SER A 387 0.04 13.39 -7.30
N LYS A 388 0.54 14.64 -7.28
CA LYS A 388 1.60 15.13 -8.18
C LYS A 388 2.95 15.35 -7.48
N ILE A 389 3.08 15.29 -6.15
CA ILE A 389 4.38 15.58 -5.48
C ILE A 389 5.51 14.66 -5.99
N ARG A 390 5.19 13.42 -6.39
CA ARG A 390 6.18 12.52 -7.04
C ARG A 390 6.75 13.06 -8.36
N VAL A 391 6.05 13.96 -9.06
CA VAL A 391 6.55 14.66 -10.26
C VAL A 391 7.62 15.69 -9.86
N LEU A 392 7.42 16.43 -8.76
CA LEU A 392 8.45 17.31 -8.22
C LEU A 392 9.68 16.51 -7.77
N VAL A 393 9.49 15.36 -7.09
CA VAL A 393 10.59 14.43 -6.76
C VAL A 393 11.32 13.96 -8.02
N GLY A 394 10.60 13.62 -9.10
CA GLY A 394 11.19 13.25 -10.39
C GLY A 394 11.89 14.39 -11.15
N ASN A 395 11.49 15.65 -10.96
CA ASN A 395 12.24 16.81 -11.44
C ASN A 395 13.55 16.95 -10.64
N LEU A 396 13.46 16.95 -9.31
CA LEU A 396 14.61 17.08 -8.41
C LEU A 396 15.62 15.92 -8.56
N GLU A 397 15.17 14.68 -8.86
CA GLU A 397 16.06 13.55 -9.16
C GLU A 397 16.85 13.70 -10.47
N ARG A 398 16.38 14.54 -11.40
CA ARG A 398 17.08 14.86 -12.66
C ARG A 398 18.04 16.05 -12.53
N ASN A 399 17.92 16.84 -11.46
CA ASN A 399 18.80 17.98 -11.20
C ASN A 399 20.23 17.49 -10.89
N GLU A 400 21.22 18.00 -11.63
CA GLU A 400 22.59 17.50 -11.54
C GLU A 400 23.25 17.68 -10.16
N TYR A 401 22.75 18.58 -9.31
CA TYR A 401 23.28 18.84 -7.98
C TYR A 401 22.59 18.03 -6.86
N ILE A 402 21.48 17.33 -7.13
CA ILE A 402 20.71 16.62 -6.11
C ILE A 402 21.08 15.13 -6.08
N THR A 403 21.20 14.57 -4.86
CA THR A 403 21.40 13.13 -4.62
C THR A 403 20.12 12.44 -4.19
N LEU A 404 19.27 13.14 -3.43
CA LEU A 404 18.07 12.58 -2.83
C LEU A 404 17.03 13.68 -2.58
N ALA A 405 15.77 13.40 -2.92
CA ALA A 405 14.61 14.17 -2.47
C ALA A 405 13.68 13.25 -1.66
N HIS A 406 13.54 13.51 -0.36
CA HIS A 406 12.71 12.73 0.57
C HIS A 406 11.47 13.53 0.97
N VAL A 407 10.34 13.27 0.32
CA VAL A 407 9.03 13.78 0.77
C VAL A 407 8.60 13.09 2.06
N ASN A 408 8.24 13.86 3.09
CA ASN A 408 7.52 13.34 4.26
C ASN A 408 6.06 13.05 3.85
N PRO A 409 5.54 11.81 4.03
CA PRO A 409 4.15 11.50 3.69
C PRO A 409 3.09 12.20 4.55
N GLN A 410 3.47 12.76 5.70
CA GLN A 410 2.55 13.56 6.51
C GLN A 410 2.48 15.01 6.00
N SER A 411 1.27 15.49 5.74
CA SER A 411 0.97 16.92 5.58
C SER A 411 0.76 17.61 6.93
N PHE A 412 0.98 18.92 6.98
CA PHE A 412 0.87 19.74 8.19
C PHE A 412 0.04 21.00 7.92
N PRO A 413 -0.91 21.39 8.80
CA PRO A 413 -1.58 22.69 8.68
C PRO A 413 -0.59 23.84 8.95
N TRP A 414 -0.83 25.01 8.36
CA TRP A 414 -0.08 26.22 8.72
C TRP A 414 -0.53 26.74 10.10
N SER A 415 0.37 27.30 10.90
CA SER A 415 0.08 27.79 12.25
C SER A 415 -0.81 29.03 12.23
N LYS A 416 -1.91 29.01 13.01
CA LYS A 416 -3.00 30.02 12.96
C LYS A 416 -2.64 31.42 13.49
N GLU A 417 -1.40 31.66 13.93
CA GLU A 417 -1.05 32.87 14.71
C GLU A 417 -0.87 34.14 13.88
N ASN A 418 -0.81 34.07 12.54
CA ASN A 418 -0.42 35.22 11.69
C ASN A 418 -1.12 35.29 10.29
N ARG A 419 -2.36 34.79 10.12
CA ARG A 419 -3.15 35.00 8.87
C ARG A 419 -4.64 35.20 9.13
N ASN A 420 -5.31 35.78 8.13
CA ASN A 420 -6.75 36.00 8.07
C ASN A 420 -7.52 34.67 8.26
N GLU A 421 -8.69 34.74 8.92
CA GLU A 421 -9.41 33.57 9.44
C GLU A 421 -9.99 32.61 8.38
N ASN A 422 -9.95 32.98 7.09
CA ASN A 422 -10.67 32.33 6.00
C ASN A 422 -9.78 31.62 4.95
N GLU A 423 -8.51 31.35 5.23
CA GLU A 423 -7.62 30.61 4.31
C GLU A 423 -7.27 29.22 4.84
N PHE A 424 -7.66 28.17 4.10
CA PHE A 424 -7.34 26.78 4.42
C PHE A 424 -5.99 26.42 3.79
N VAL A 425 -5.03 25.93 4.58
CA VAL A 425 -3.63 25.74 4.14
C VAL A 425 -3.09 24.37 4.59
N SER A 426 -2.34 23.70 3.70
CA SER A 426 -1.56 22.51 4.03
C SER A 426 -0.16 22.55 3.45
N MET A 427 0.81 22.01 4.19
CA MET A 427 2.22 21.96 3.86
C MET A 427 2.73 20.51 3.78
N TRP A 428 3.61 20.24 2.83
CA TRP A 428 4.48 19.07 2.81
C TRP A 428 5.95 19.51 2.87
N PHE A 429 6.81 18.65 3.42
CA PHE A 429 8.24 18.93 3.54
C PHE A 429 9.05 17.88 2.77
N ILE A 430 9.91 18.34 1.86
CA ILE A 430 10.79 17.50 1.06
C ILE A 430 12.23 17.75 1.49
N GLY A 431 12.84 16.81 2.21
CA GLY A 431 14.24 16.89 2.65
C GLY A 431 15.19 16.64 1.49
N ILE A 432 16.16 17.54 1.29
CA ILE A 432 17.08 17.51 0.16
C ILE A 432 18.50 17.18 0.62
N ASN A 433 19.13 16.18 -0.01
CA ASN A 433 20.58 16.00 0.01
C ASN A 433 21.17 16.40 -1.35
N PHE A 434 22.04 17.39 -1.33
CA PHE A 434 22.86 17.77 -2.49
C PHE A 434 24.09 16.87 -2.61
N LYS A 435 24.60 16.69 -3.83
CA LYS A 435 25.87 15.99 -4.10
C LYS A 435 27.02 16.78 -3.47
N LYS A 436 28.03 16.07 -2.95
CA LYS A 436 29.30 16.68 -2.56
C LYS A 436 30.09 16.99 -3.83
N LEU A 437 30.21 18.26 -4.20
CA LEU A 437 31.19 18.70 -5.19
C LEU A 437 32.50 18.95 -4.46
N GLU A 438 33.56 18.24 -4.85
CA GLU A 438 34.84 18.25 -4.12
C GLU A 438 35.72 19.46 -4.47
N ASN A 439 35.44 20.13 -5.60
CA ASN A 439 36.29 21.15 -6.22
C ASN A 439 35.65 22.54 -6.32
N ALA A 440 34.63 22.85 -5.49
CA ALA A 440 33.99 24.17 -5.47
C ALA A 440 33.68 24.60 -4.03
N ASP A 441 34.19 25.78 -3.62
CA ASP A 441 33.97 26.33 -2.27
C ASP A 441 32.59 26.99 -2.10
N CYS A 442 31.96 27.33 -3.22
CA CYS A 442 30.65 27.94 -3.31
C CYS A 442 29.95 27.45 -4.59
N VAL A 443 28.76 26.88 -4.47
CA VAL A 443 27.94 26.42 -5.62
C VAL A 443 26.59 27.11 -5.57
N ASN A 444 26.23 27.83 -6.64
CA ASN A 444 24.91 28.43 -6.80
C ASN A 444 24.01 27.47 -7.59
N ILE A 445 23.01 26.90 -6.93
CA ILE A 445 22.02 26.00 -7.51
C ILE A 445 20.73 26.77 -7.74
N ASP A 446 20.20 26.76 -8.95
CA ASP A 446 18.88 27.32 -9.28
C ASP A 446 17.87 26.18 -9.43
N LEU A 447 16.90 26.09 -8.51
CA LEU A 447 15.80 25.12 -8.54
C LEU A 447 14.51 25.71 -9.12
N THR A 448 14.54 26.97 -9.60
CA THR A 448 13.35 27.68 -10.11
C THR A 448 12.70 26.92 -11.26
N TYR A 449 13.48 26.32 -12.16
CA TYR A 449 12.94 25.59 -13.31
C TYR A 449 12.22 24.29 -12.88
N ASP A 450 12.85 23.48 -12.03
CA ASP A 450 12.29 22.20 -11.55
C ASP A 450 10.95 22.41 -10.82
N ILE A 451 10.88 23.50 -10.05
CA ILE A 451 9.71 23.88 -9.26
C ILE A 451 8.62 24.53 -10.14
N GLN A 452 8.98 25.47 -11.02
CA GLN A 452 8.01 26.08 -11.95
C GLN A 452 7.41 25.03 -12.90
N SER A 453 8.21 24.10 -13.41
CA SER A 453 7.76 22.98 -14.24
C SER A 453 6.71 22.12 -13.52
N PHE A 454 6.91 21.87 -12.22
CA PHE A 454 5.94 21.17 -11.38
C PHE A 454 4.66 22.01 -11.16
N THR A 455 4.78 23.27 -10.76
CA THR A 455 3.65 24.19 -10.54
C THR A 455 2.78 24.33 -11.79
N ASP A 456 3.40 24.56 -12.95
CA ASP A 456 2.73 24.64 -14.26
C ASP A 456 2.04 23.32 -14.63
N THR A 457 2.58 22.17 -14.20
CA THR A 457 1.97 20.86 -14.42
C THR A 457 0.74 20.64 -13.53
N VAL A 458 0.79 21.05 -12.26
CA VAL A 458 -0.35 20.98 -11.33
C VAL A 458 -1.51 21.85 -11.84
N TYR A 459 -1.26 23.14 -12.13
CA TYR A 459 -2.29 24.05 -12.62
C TYR A 459 -2.90 23.60 -13.95
N ARG A 460 -2.07 23.13 -14.90
CA ARG A 460 -2.55 22.61 -16.19
C ARG A 460 -3.43 21.37 -16.01
N GLN A 461 -3.06 20.45 -15.13
CA GLN A 461 -3.89 19.26 -14.88
C GLN A 461 -5.18 19.60 -14.15
N ALA A 462 -5.17 20.54 -13.19
CA ALA A 462 -6.36 21.03 -12.50
C ALA A 462 -7.35 21.73 -13.45
N SER A 463 -6.83 22.53 -14.39
CA SER A 463 -7.60 23.17 -15.45
C SER A 463 -8.20 22.14 -16.42
N ASN A 464 -7.42 21.15 -16.86
CA ASN A 464 -7.88 20.08 -17.77
C ASN A 464 -9.01 19.21 -17.20
N ILE A 465 -9.19 19.17 -15.87
CA ILE A 465 -10.27 18.43 -15.19
C ILE A 465 -11.36 19.35 -14.62
N ASN A 466 -11.35 20.65 -14.95
CA ASN A 466 -12.28 21.68 -14.47
C ASN A 466 -12.38 21.81 -12.94
N MET A 467 -11.36 21.37 -12.19
CA MET A 467 -11.33 21.40 -10.72
C MET A 467 -10.67 22.68 -10.18
N LEU A 468 -9.94 23.43 -11.01
CA LEU A 468 -9.29 24.68 -10.61
C LEU A 468 -10.34 25.78 -10.36
N LYS A 469 -10.52 26.16 -9.09
CA LYS A 469 -11.43 27.22 -8.64
C LYS A 469 -10.63 28.42 -8.11
N ASP A 470 -11.24 29.61 -8.09
CA ASP A 470 -10.60 30.81 -7.55
C ASP A 470 -10.17 30.62 -6.09
N GLY A 471 -9.02 31.21 -5.74
CA GLY A 471 -8.39 31.04 -4.43
C GLY A 471 -7.55 29.77 -4.25
N MET A 472 -7.58 28.79 -5.17
CA MET A 472 -6.66 27.64 -5.14
C MET A 472 -5.22 28.07 -5.50
N THR A 473 -4.30 27.99 -4.54
CA THR A 473 -2.88 28.33 -4.75
C THR A 473 -1.94 27.19 -4.40
N ILE A 474 -0.81 27.11 -5.12
CA ILE A 474 0.31 26.25 -4.77
C ILE A 474 1.62 27.05 -4.87
N GLU A 475 2.40 27.02 -3.80
CA GLU A 475 3.72 27.63 -3.70
C GLU A 475 4.72 26.59 -3.19
N ALA A 476 5.95 26.62 -3.69
CA ALA A 476 7.07 25.94 -3.05
C ALA A 476 8.10 26.98 -2.59
N THR A 477 8.73 26.77 -1.43
CA THR A 477 9.82 27.61 -0.91
C THR A 477 10.97 26.74 -0.44
N HIS A 478 12.20 27.24 -0.51
CA HIS A 478 13.35 26.57 0.10
C HIS A 478 13.59 27.09 1.51
N VAL A 479 13.86 26.19 2.46
CA VAL A 479 14.24 26.52 3.83
C VAL A 479 15.49 25.74 4.25
N LYS A 480 16.43 26.43 4.93
CA LYS A 480 17.53 25.76 5.63
C LYS A 480 16.98 25.17 6.93
N LYS A 481 17.52 24.04 7.40
CA LYS A 481 17.12 23.35 8.66
C LYS A 481 16.89 24.30 9.85
N LYS A 482 17.74 25.34 10.00
CA LYS A 482 17.63 26.33 11.08
C LYS A 482 16.32 27.15 11.05
N GLN A 483 15.65 27.27 9.91
CA GLN A 483 14.44 28.08 9.71
C GLN A 483 13.13 27.30 9.90
N LEU A 484 13.17 25.97 10.06
CA LEU A 484 11.95 25.15 10.19
C LEU A 484 11.04 25.52 11.37
N HIS A 485 11.60 26.15 12.42
CA HIS A 485 10.84 26.67 13.56
C HIS A 485 9.82 27.76 13.19
N GLN A 486 9.90 28.32 11.98
CA GLN A 486 8.95 29.32 11.46
C GLN A 486 7.70 28.67 10.85
N TYR A 487 7.75 27.36 10.59
CA TYR A 487 6.71 26.58 9.88
C TYR A 487 6.10 25.47 10.76
N LEU A 488 6.82 25.03 11.80
CA LEU A 488 6.49 23.85 12.60
C LEU A 488 6.67 24.13 14.10
N PRO A 489 5.74 23.63 14.96
CA PRO A 489 5.89 23.68 16.41
C PRO A 489 7.22 23.13 16.92
N ALA A 490 7.72 23.71 18.01
CA ALA A 490 9.03 23.40 18.57
C ALA A 490 9.18 21.91 18.93
N GLU A 491 8.09 21.24 19.32
CA GLU A 491 8.01 19.82 19.65
C GLU A 491 8.32 18.92 18.46
N LEU A 492 8.01 19.36 17.22
CA LEU A 492 8.32 18.61 16.01
C LEU A 492 9.76 18.86 15.54
N VAL A 493 10.26 20.08 15.73
CA VAL A 493 11.62 20.46 15.34
C VAL A 493 12.67 19.94 16.33
N HIS A 494 12.38 19.90 17.63
CA HIS A 494 13.34 19.68 18.71
C HIS A 494 13.17 18.35 19.50
N LYS A 495 12.71 17.25 18.87
CA LYS A 495 12.61 15.90 19.48
C LYS A 495 13.93 15.27 19.98
N SER A 496 15.04 16.03 20.04
CA SER A 496 16.38 15.56 20.43
C SER A 496 16.71 15.65 21.92
N LYS A 497 15.79 16.10 22.79
CA LYS A 497 15.92 16.00 24.25
C LYS A 497 14.75 15.23 24.85
N LYS A 498 15.00 13.97 25.27
CA LYS A 498 14.07 13.26 26.18
C LYS A 498 13.98 14.06 27.48
N LYS A 499 12.78 14.48 27.88
CA LYS A 499 12.47 14.55 29.32
C LYS A 499 12.58 13.12 29.86
N SER A 500 13.22 12.95 31.01
CA SER A 500 13.17 11.67 31.72
C SER A 500 11.72 11.34 32.09
N LEU A 501 11.38 10.05 32.21
CA LEU A 501 10.15 9.67 32.91
C LEU A 501 10.38 9.89 34.41
N GLY A 502 9.88 11.01 34.89
CA GLY A 502 9.93 11.50 36.26
C GLY A 502 9.04 12.73 36.35
N ASP A 503 8.46 12.99 37.52
CA ASP A 503 7.60 14.15 37.81
C ASP A 503 6.35 14.27 36.93
N LEU A 504 5.55 13.20 36.91
CA LEU A 504 4.12 13.26 36.57
C LEU A 504 3.25 12.87 37.78
N ASN A 505 3.43 13.57 38.91
CA ASN A 505 2.60 13.33 40.10
C ASN A 505 2.51 14.52 41.10
N ARG A 506 2.31 15.77 40.63
CA ARG A 506 1.93 16.90 41.52
C ARG A 506 1.35 18.15 40.83
N SER A 507 0.02 18.23 40.63
CA SER A 507 -0.71 19.50 40.45
C SER A 507 -2.24 19.34 40.37
N SER A 508 -2.90 19.18 41.52
CA SER A 508 -4.37 19.27 41.64
C SER A 508 -4.77 20.35 42.66
N SER A 509 -4.98 21.59 42.20
CA SER A 509 -5.80 22.68 42.81
C SER A 509 -5.48 24.06 42.22
N GLY A 510 -6.51 24.84 41.82
CA GLY A 510 -6.50 26.32 41.64
C GLY A 510 -5.54 26.93 40.59
N GLY A 511 -5.91 27.93 39.77
CA GLY A 511 -7.15 28.71 39.66
C GLY A 511 -7.01 30.14 40.21
N GLY A 512 -6.66 31.13 39.37
CA GLY A 512 -6.60 32.55 39.80
C GLY A 512 -5.97 33.52 38.79
N SER A 513 -6.69 34.60 38.48
CA SER A 513 -6.42 35.63 37.46
C SER A 513 -5.10 36.43 37.54
N LYS A 514 -4.59 36.77 36.35
CA LYS A 514 -3.99 38.05 35.90
C LYS A 514 -3.49 39.07 36.95
N ARG A 515 -2.21 39.45 36.85
CA ARG A 515 -1.79 40.88 36.70
C ARG A 515 -0.36 41.02 36.17
N CYS A 516 -0.01 42.22 35.72
CA CYS A 516 1.26 42.56 35.04
C CYS A 516 2.28 43.19 36.00
N SER A 517 3.58 43.08 35.70
CA SER A 517 4.54 44.21 35.79
C SER A 517 5.89 43.83 35.13
N LEU A 518 6.69 44.86 34.80
CA LEU A 518 8.15 44.80 34.65
C LEU A 518 8.78 44.64 36.07
N ASP A 519 10.08 44.45 36.31
CA ASP A 519 11.30 44.92 35.63
C ASP A 519 12.54 44.17 36.19
N GLY A 520 13.77 44.58 35.85
CA GLY A 520 14.90 44.53 36.82
C GLY A 520 16.01 43.47 36.65
N SER A 521 16.91 43.72 35.71
CA SER A 521 18.39 43.82 35.92
C SER A 521 19.21 42.82 36.79
N GLN A 522 20.38 42.44 36.23
CA GLN A 522 21.66 42.16 36.93
C GLN A 522 21.77 40.90 37.80
N LEU A 523 22.94 40.38 38.16
CA LEU A 523 24.27 40.12 37.57
C LEU A 523 25.11 39.52 38.74
N ASP A 524 26.20 38.80 38.41
CA ASP A 524 27.18 38.12 39.28
C ASP A 524 26.78 36.72 39.80
N SER A 525 27.56 35.65 39.59
CA SER A 525 28.98 35.34 39.94
C SER A 525 29.16 35.01 41.44
N SER A 526 30.01 34.06 41.86
CA SER A 526 31.08 33.34 41.15
C SER A 526 31.45 31.99 41.81
N ARG A 527 32.22 31.15 41.08
CA ARG A 527 33.29 30.22 41.55
C ARG A 527 33.02 28.99 42.45
N ASP A 528 33.76 27.91 42.12
CA ASP A 528 34.73 27.11 42.93
C ASP A 528 34.35 26.78 44.40
N THR A 529 34.59 25.62 45.05
CA THR A 529 35.47 24.41 44.90
C THR A 529 34.99 23.40 46.00
N ASP A 530 35.38 22.13 46.15
CA ASP A 530 35.98 21.04 45.35
C ASP A 530 36.01 19.75 46.23
N SER A 531 36.34 18.57 45.66
CA SER A 531 36.86 17.31 46.26
C SER A 531 36.26 16.68 47.55
N GLY A 532 36.34 15.33 47.66
CA GLY A 532 36.27 14.61 48.96
C GLY A 532 35.40 13.34 49.06
N THR A 533 36.04 12.20 49.33
CA THR A 533 35.45 10.93 49.81
C THR A 533 36.22 10.50 51.09
N PRO A 534 36.07 9.32 51.78
CA PRO A 534 35.14 8.17 51.67
C PRO A 534 34.65 7.55 53.04
N PHE A 535 33.98 6.37 52.97
CA PHE A 535 34.01 5.20 53.89
C PHE A 535 33.12 5.04 55.18
N SER A 536 32.69 3.77 55.40
CA SER A 536 32.42 3.01 56.67
C SER A 536 31.06 3.04 57.43
N SER A 537 30.28 1.93 57.27
CA SER A 537 29.82 0.89 58.27
C SER A 537 29.45 1.24 59.74
N PRO A 538 28.62 0.44 60.50
CA PRO A 538 28.34 -1.02 60.35
C PRO A 538 26.88 -1.53 60.63
N THR A 539 26.70 -2.86 60.64
CA THR A 539 25.46 -3.67 60.91
C THR A 539 25.37 -4.21 62.36
N PRO A 540 24.27 -4.88 62.83
CA PRO A 540 24.20 -6.38 62.78
C PRO A 540 22.79 -7.09 62.83
N VAL A 541 22.77 -8.45 62.78
CA VAL A 541 21.68 -9.45 63.09
C VAL A 541 20.51 -9.55 62.07
N CYS A 542 20.25 -10.63 61.29
CA CYS A 542 20.02 -12.09 61.48
C CYS A 542 18.59 -12.48 61.99
N LYS A 543 17.90 -13.56 61.57
CA LYS A 543 18.02 -14.58 60.48
C LYS A 543 16.62 -15.25 60.21
N PRO A 544 16.43 -16.24 59.28
CA PRO A 544 15.13 -16.52 58.61
C PRO A 544 14.51 -17.92 58.89
N ILE A 545 13.39 -18.28 58.21
CA ILE A 545 13.12 -19.57 57.47
C ILE A 545 11.72 -19.54 56.77
N THR A 546 11.41 -20.53 55.92
CA THR A 546 10.31 -20.62 54.93
C THR A 546 9.22 -21.69 55.30
N PRO A 547 8.46 -22.34 54.38
CA PRO A 547 7.17 -21.86 53.80
C PRO A 547 5.98 -22.88 53.84
N SER A 548 4.74 -22.45 53.53
CA SER A 548 3.61 -23.38 53.26
C SER A 548 2.43 -22.79 52.44
N LYS A 549 1.76 -23.63 51.64
CA LYS A 549 0.38 -23.50 51.07
C LYS A 549 -0.51 -24.63 51.69
N PRO A 550 -1.76 -24.85 51.22
CA PRO A 550 -2.99 -24.04 51.25
C PRO A 550 -4.00 -24.64 52.28
N PRO A 551 -5.32 -24.33 52.28
CA PRO A 551 -6.29 -25.21 51.59
C PRO A 551 -7.60 -24.53 51.08
N VAL A 552 -8.54 -25.37 50.61
CA VAL A 552 -9.97 -25.16 50.25
C VAL A 552 -10.79 -26.24 51.00
N PRO A 553 -12.14 -26.39 50.91
CA PRO A 553 -13.25 -25.51 50.47
C PRO A 553 -14.40 -25.45 51.53
N LEU A 554 -15.60 -24.95 51.18
CA LEU A 554 -16.89 -25.49 51.66
C LEU A 554 -18.10 -25.04 50.80
N TYR A 555 -19.28 -25.63 51.05
CA TYR A 555 -20.46 -25.72 50.17
C TYR A 555 -21.74 -25.38 50.95
N VAL A 556 -22.72 -24.66 50.37
CA VAL A 556 -24.15 -24.67 50.80
C VAL A 556 -25.04 -24.34 49.59
N ASP A 557 -26.15 -25.09 49.41
CA ASP A 557 -27.19 -24.84 48.39
C ASP A 557 -28.23 -23.80 48.82
N THR A 558 -28.91 -23.15 47.86
CA THR A 558 -30.38 -23.03 47.89
C THR A 558 -30.97 -22.60 46.54
N SER A 559 -32.11 -23.18 46.16
CA SER A 559 -33.00 -22.68 45.11
C SER A 559 -34.25 -22.05 45.73
N PRO A 560 -35.03 -21.27 44.96
CA PRO A 560 -36.27 -21.87 44.45
C PRO A 560 -36.55 -21.58 42.97
N ALA A 561 -37.50 -22.31 42.39
CA ALA A 561 -37.94 -22.15 41.00
C ALA A 561 -39.26 -21.36 40.90
N CYS A 562 -39.52 -20.79 39.72
CA CYS A 562 -40.86 -20.48 39.23
C CYS A 562 -40.87 -20.54 37.68
N GLU A 563 -42.01 -20.83 37.08
CA GLU A 563 -42.13 -21.19 35.66
C GLU A 563 -42.49 -19.98 34.76
N SER A 564 -41.97 -19.96 33.53
CA SER A 564 -42.72 -19.48 32.34
C SER A 564 -41.93 -19.70 31.04
N SER A 565 -42.56 -20.39 30.08
CA SER A 565 -42.15 -20.40 28.67
C SER A 565 -42.76 -19.18 27.96
N PRO A 566 -42.13 -18.60 26.91
CA PRO A 566 -42.49 -19.08 25.56
C PRO A 566 -41.42 -18.98 24.45
N LYS A 567 -41.59 -19.86 23.45
CA LYS A 567 -41.22 -19.73 22.01
C LYS A 567 -39.75 -19.64 21.59
N GLU A 568 -39.43 -20.45 20.57
CA GLU A 568 -38.27 -20.32 19.70
C GLU A 568 -38.53 -19.27 18.60
N GLU A 569 -37.50 -18.54 18.18
CA GLU A 569 -37.47 -17.88 16.87
C GLU A 569 -36.02 -17.89 16.31
N GLN A 570 -35.87 -17.83 14.99
CA GLN A 570 -34.71 -18.44 14.31
C GLN A 570 -33.53 -17.48 14.11
N GLY A 571 -32.41 -17.74 14.81
CA GLY A 571 -31.15 -17.01 14.66
C GLY A 571 -30.41 -17.35 13.36
N LEU A 572 -30.47 -16.45 12.37
CA LEU A 572 -29.70 -16.54 11.13
C LEU A 572 -28.18 -16.47 11.41
N SER A 573 -27.51 -17.61 11.30
CA SER A 573 -26.07 -17.75 11.53
C SER A 573 -25.31 -18.02 10.22
N ILE A 574 -24.37 -17.13 9.90
CA ILE A 574 -23.52 -17.24 8.69
C ILE A 574 -22.35 -18.19 9.00
N PRO A 575 -22.20 -19.34 8.30
CA PRO A 575 -21.22 -20.35 8.67
C PRO A 575 -19.79 -19.97 8.27
N VAL A 576 -18.91 -19.87 9.26
CA VAL A 576 -17.45 -19.86 9.05
C VAL A 576 -17.00 -21.29 8.74
N ILE A 577 -16.41 -21.50 7.56
CA ILE A 577 -16.06 -22.85 7.08
C ILE A 577 -14.81 -23.39 7.81
N GLY A 578 -15.05 -24.22 8.83
CA GLY A 578 -14.11 -25.24 9.31
C GLY A 578 -14.35 -26.58 8.61
N ALA A 579 -13.32 -27.42 8.49
CA ALA A 579 -13.42 -28.71 7.80
C ALA A 579 -14.04 -29.82 8.67
N SER A 580 -14.80 -30.71 8.04
CA SER A 580 -15.22 -32.01 8.61
C SER A 580 -15.41 -33.04 7.49
N ASP A 581 -15.11 -34.31 7.79
CA ASP A 581 -15.04 -35.39 6.79
C ASP A 581 -16.40 -35.92 6.33
N ALA A 582 -16.53 -36.20 5.03
CA ALA A 582 -17.71 -36.84 4.44
C ALA A 582 -17.42 -38.29 4.02
N LYS A 583 -18.20 -39.25 4.55
CA LYS A 583 -18.21 -40.65 4.07
C LYS A 583 -19.05 -40.76 2.79
N ALA A 584 -18.64 -41.63 1.87
CA ALA A 584 -19.35 -41.86 0.62
C ALA A 584 -20.52 -42.87 0.75
N PRO A 585 -21.64 -42.66 0.04
CA PRO A 585 -22.63 -43.70 -0.27
C PRO A 585 -22.25 -44.46 -1.56
N VAL A 586 -22.94 -45.59 -1.84
CA VAL A 586 -22.59 -46.53 -2.91
C VAL A 586 -23.72 -46.68 -3.95
N GLY A 587 -23.35 -46.64 -5.24
CA GLY A 587 -23.96 -47.49 -6.27
C GLY A 587 -24.96 -46.85 -7.26
N SER A 588 -24.61 -46.88 -8.55
CA SER A 588 -25.41 -47.62 -9.57
C SER A 588 -24.71 -47.69 -10.95
N THR A 589 -24.45 -48.93 -11.37
CA THR A 589 -24.57 -49.54 -12.72
C THR A 589 -23.99 -48.87 -13.98
N ILE A 590 -23.33 -49.71 -14.80
CA ILE A 590 -22.67 -49.44 -16.09
C ILE A 590 -23.52 -49.96 -17.26
N PRO A 591 -23.42 -49.38 -18.47
CA PRO A 591 -23.41 -50.18 -19.71
C PRO A 591 -22.09 -50.05 -20.49
N THR A 592 -21.62 -51.14 -21.08
CA THR A 592 -20.29 -51.26 -21.73
C THR A 592 -20.40 -51.46 -23.24
N VAL A 593 -19.58 -50.74 -24.02
CA VAL A 593 -19.25 -51.09 -25.43
C VAL A 593 -17.73 -50.92 -25.63
N VAL A 594 -17.14 -51.71 -26.53
CA VAL A 594 -15.70 -52.00 -26.60
C VAL A 594 -15.04 -51.36 -27.83
N GLY A 595 -13.81 -50.85 -27.67
CA GLY A 595 -12.89 -50.47 -28.75
C GLY A 595 -11.43 -50.76 -28.37
N ARG A 596 -10.63 -51.31 -29.28
CA ARG A 596 -9.24 -51.76 -29.02
C ARG A 596 -8.19 -50.75 -29.47
N ASN A 597 -7.10 -50.62 -28.69
CA ASN A 597 -5.83 -50.05 -29.12
C ASN A 597 -4.89 -51.16 -29.65
N ILE A 598 -3.96 -50.80 -30.56
CA ILE A 598 -2.79 -51.60 -30.95
C ILE A 598 -1.56 -50.68 -31.03
N ILE A 599 -0.40 -51.19 -30.59
CA ILE A 599 0.91 -50.52 -30.61
C ILE A 599 1.99 -51.50 -31.12
N PRO A 600 2.91 -51.08 -32.01
CA PRO A 600 4.25 -51.67 -32.17
C PRO A 600 5.28 -50.87 -31.31
N ARG A 601 6.12 -51.47 -30.44
CA ARG A 601 7.34 -52.26 -30.72
C ARG A 601 8.47 -51.42 -31.38
N MET A 602 9.75 -51.46 -30.96
CA MET A 602 10.55 -52.47 -30.23
C MET A 602 11.57 -51.88 -29.20
N SER A 603 12.27 -52.76 -28.48
CA SER A 603 13.56 -52.62 -27.75
C SER A 603 14.24 -54.02 -27.76
N PRO A 604 15.40 -54.35 -27.13
CA PRO A 604 16.44 -53.58 -26.38
C PRO A 604 17.84 -53.83 -27.04
N PRO A 605 19.05 -53.93 -26.40
CA PRO A 605 19.55 -53.74 -25.00
C PRO A 605 20.75 -52.74 -24.92
N ASP A 606 21.77 -52.72 -24.03
CA ASP A 606 22.25 -53.61 -22.94
C ASP A 606 23.08 -52.87 -21.84
N LEU A 607 23.84 -53.63 -21.03
CA LEU A 607 24.66 -53.29 -19.84
C LEU A 607 26.20 -53.35 -20.10
N PRO A 608 27.15 -53.17 -19.12
CA PRO A 608 27.07 -52.69 -17.72
C PRO A 608 28.14 -51.62 -17.30
N ASN A 609 28.08 -51.17 -16.03
CA ASN A 609 29.18 -50.73 -15.12
C ASN A 609 30.22 -49.64 -15.50
N GLY A 610 30.45 -48.69 -14.57
CA GLY A 610 31.65 -47.83 -14.54
C GLY A 610 31.69 -46.90 -13.31
N LEU A 611 32.82 -46.84 -12.61
CA LEU A 611 33.02 -46.06 -11.35
C LEU A 611 33.99 -44.88 -11.55
N ASN A 612 33.80 -43.83 -10.74
CA ASN A 612 34.77 -42.76 -10.38
C ASN A 612 35.28 -41.81 -11.48
N GLY A 613 35.62 -40.56 -11.10
CA GLY A 613 36.52 -39.71 -11.90
C GLY A 613 36.30 -38.20 -11.77
N ALA A 614 37.21 -37.52 -11.06
CA ALA A 614 37.22 -36.07 -10.81
C ALA A 614 37.22 -35.14 -12.05
N ALA A 615 36.78 -33.89 -11.84
CA ALA A 615 36.96 -32.79 -12.80
C ALA A 615 38.43 -32.33 -12.92
N PRO A 616 38.82 -31.69 -14.04
CA PRO A 616 39.47 -30.37 -13.90
C PRO A 616 39.29 -29.33 -15.04
N LYS A 617 39.15 -28.06 -14.62
CA LYS A 617 39.74 -26.81 -15.21
C LYS A 617 39.23 -26.22 -16.56
N ARG A 618 39.37 -24.89 -16.65
CA ARG A 618 39.20 -24.00 -17.84
C ARG A 618 40.53 -23.85 -18.61
N PRO A 619 40.53 -23.30 -19.84
CA PRO A 619 40.81 -21.86 -20.06
C PRO A 619 39.68 -21.16 -20.88
N HIS A 620 39.27 -19.90 -20.62
CA HIS A 620 39.89 -18.58 -20.87
C HIS A 620 39.73 -18.01 -22.31
N SER A 621 39.72 -16.68 -22.40
CA SER A 621 39.22 -15.84 -23.51
C SER A 621 40.29 -14.88 -24.09
N PRO A 622 40.02 -14.22 -25.24
CA PRO A 622 40.61 -12.91 -25.59
C PRO A 622 39.56 -11.77 -25.66
N SER A 623 39.94 -10.60 -26.17
CA SER A 623 39.36 -9.29 -25.78
C SER A 623 39.22 -8.22 -26.88
N LEU A 624 38.33 -7.24 -26.64
CA LEU A 624 38.30 -5.81 -27.03
C LEU A 624 39.10 -5.28 -28.24
N GLU A 625 38.43 -4.52 -29.13
CA GLU A 625 38.87 -3.16 -29.55
C GLU A 625 37.73 -2.34 -30.22
N GLU A 626 37.94 -1.03 -30.46
CA GLU A 626 36.93 -0.03 -30.92
C GLU A 626 37.61 1.07 -31.82
N PRO A 627 36.95 2.14 -32.31
CA PRO A 627 36.39 2.31 -33.66
C PRO A 627 37.07 3.39 -34.55
N PRO A 628 36.58 3.64 -35.79
CA PRO A 628 36.85 4.86 -36.55
C PRO A 628 35.61 5.79 -36.76
N LYS A 629 35.82 7.01 -37.28
CA LYS A 629 34.82 8.11 -37.37
C LYS A 629 34.82 8.85 -38.72
N LYS A 630 33.65 9.41 -39.07
CA LYS A 630 33.37 10.59 -39.94
C LYS A 630 33.76 10.55 -41.43
N LEU A 631 32.79 10.92 -42.28
CA LEU A 631 32.89 12.19 -43.03
C LEU A 631 31.51 12.86 -43.24
N LYS A 632 31.24 13.54 -44.37
CA LYS A 632 30.22 14.60 -44.52
C LYS A 632 29.86 14.85 -46.01
N ASP A 633 28.84 15.71 -46.23
CA ASP A 633 28.55 16.55 -47.41
C ASP A 633 27.62 16.04 -48.55
N THR A 634 27.07 16.91 -49.45
CA THR A 634 25.93 17.88 -49.33
C THR A 634 25.28 18.04 -50.74
N GLU A 635 24.13 18.74 -50.85
CA GLU A 635 23.54 19.40 -52.07
C GLU A 635 22.83 18.51 -53.14
N GLN A 636 21.89 18.99 -54.00
CA GLN A 636 20.86 20.08 -53.96
C GLN A 636 19.90 19.96 -55.21
N PHE A 637 18.85 20.80 -55.29
CA PHE A 637 17.98 21.16 -56.46
C PHE A 637 16.78 20.30 -56.93
N HIS A 638 15.57 20.92 -56.89
CA HIS A 638 14.62 21.29 -58.00
C HIS A 638 14.31 20.32 -59.19
N SER A 639 13.14 20.33 -59.86
CA SER A 639 11.87 21.10 -59.73
C SER A 639 10.70 20.58 -60.64
N THR A 640 9.45 20.85 -60.21
CA THR A 640 8.18 21.14 -60.98
C THR A 640 7.88 20.56 -62.38
N VAL A 641 6.61 20.14 -62.60
CA VAL A 641 5.62 20.74 -63.57
C VAL A 641 4.23 20.07 -63.42
N GLU A 642 3.16 20.70 -63.91
CA GLU A 642 1.74 20.40 -63.69
C GLU A 642 1.03 19.73 -64.91
N LEU A 643 -0.17 19.14 -64.74
CA LEU A 643 -1.51 19.71 -65.12
C LEU A 643 -2.63 18.62 -65.22
N HIS A 644 -3.89 19.06 -65.42
CA HIS A 644 -5.13 18.26 -65.53
C HIS A 644 -5.37 17.70 -66.97
N SER A 645 -6.44 16.96 -67.35
CA SER A 645 -7.81 16.76 -66.80
C SER A 645 -8.57 15.51 -67.36
N THR A 646 -9.60 15.06 -66.61
CA THR A 646 -10.87 14.36 -67.00
C THR A 646 -10.90 13.34 -68.16
N THR A 647 -11.41 12.12 -67.97
CA THR A 647 -12.87 11.77 -67.83
C THR A 647 -13.11 10.33 -67.31
N LYS A 648 -14.36 9.95 -66.96
CA LYS A 648 -14.77 8.62 -66.44
C LYS A 648 -15.75 7.90 -67.41
N PRO A 649 -15.84 6.55 -67.40
CA PRO A 649 -16.92 5.88 -66.63
C PRO A 649 -16.45 4.85 -65.59
N MET A 650 -17.39 4.15 -64.94
CA MET A 650 -17.18 3.29 -63.75
C MET A 650 -16.65 1.88 -64.04
N PRO A 651 -15.91 1.30 -63.07
CA PRO A 651 -16.16 -0.09 -62.64
C PRO A 651 -16.19 -0.29 -61.11
N ILE A 652 -16.95 -1.32 -60.70
CA ILE A 652 -16.79 -2.25 -59.55
C ILE A 652 -16.33 -1.67 -58.18
N PRO A 653 -17.16 -1.76 -57.11
CA PRO A 653 -16.77 -1.33 -55.76
C PRO A 653 -15.92 -2.36 -55.02
N THR A 654 -14.60 -2.15 -54.95
CA THR A 654 -13.73 -2.77 -53.93
C THR A 654 -13.96 -2.12 -52.57
N ILE A 655 -14.38 -2.90 -51.58
CA ILE A 655 -14.66 -2.40 -50.22
C ILE A 655 -13.37 -2.27 -49.41
N ASP A 656 -12.84 -1.04 -49.42
CA ASP A 656 -12.31 -0.29 -48.28
C ASP A 656 -11.76 -1.10 -47.07
N THR A 657 -10.45 -1.31 -47.04
CA THR A 657 -9.72 -1.83 -45.86
C THR A 657 -9.13 -0.71 -44.99
N SER A 658 -9.95 0.26 -44.52
CA SER A 658 -9.47 1.38 -43.69
C SER A 658 -10.16 1.55 -42.31
N ARG A 659 -10.35 0.46 -41.55
CA ARG A 659 -11.05 0.55 -40.24
C ARG A 659 -10.54 -0.30 -39.06
N THR A 660 -9.24 -0.28 -38.77
CA THR A 660 -8.74 -0.62 -37.43
C THR A 660 -9.11 0.46 -36.41
N GLN A 661 -10.30 0.36 -35.82
CA GLN A 661 -10.70 1.20 -34.69
C GLN A 661 -9.86 0.86 -33.44
N ARG A 662 -8.79 1.64 -33.20
CA ARG A 662 -8.20 1.71 -31.86
C ARG A 662 -9.23 2.33 -30.90
N LEU A 663 -9.56 1.60 -29.83
CA LEU A 663 -10.27 2.17 -28.70
C LEU A 663 -9.40 3.26 -28.04
N PRO A 664 -9.96 4.40 -27.63
CA PRO A 664 -9.19 5.48 -27.02
C PRO A 664 -8.80 5.12 -25.59
N SER A 665 -7.55 4.73 -25.39
CA SER A 665 -6.91 4.73 -24.08
C SER A 665 -6.88 6.17 -23.54
N LYS A 666 -7.62 6.47 -22.46
CA LYS A 666 -7.45 7.68 -21.62
C LYS A 666 -6.11 7.60 -20.84
N GLU A 667 -5.02 7.34 -21.54
CA GLU A 667 -3.65 7.47 -21.04
C GLU A 667 -3.10 8.77 -21.64
N LEU A 668 -2.60 9.66 -20.79
CA LEU A 668 -2.07 10.94 -21.25
C LEU A 668 -0.78 10.69 -22.07
N PRO A 669 -0.62 11.31 -23.25
CA PRO A 669 0.61 11.19 -24.02
C PRO A 669 1.78 11.85 -23.30
N ASP A 670 2.99 11.42 -23.65
CA ASP A 670 4.22 11.88 -23.01
C ASP A 670 4.49 13.38 -23.22
N ALA A 671 5.20 14.00 -22.28
CA ALA A 671 5.20 15.45 -22.10
C ALA A 671 6.16 16.21 -23.03
N SER A 672 5.91 16.21 -24.35
CA SER A 672 6.77 16.86 -25.36
C SER A 672 6.05 17.80 -26.33
N SER A 673 5.23 18.74 -25.82
CA SER A 673 4.84 19.97 -26.55
C SER A 673 4.31 21.07 -25.60
N PRO A 674 4.79 22.33 -25.71
CA PRO A 674 4.23 23.45 -24.97
C PRO A 674 3.13 24.17 -25.77
N VAL A 675 1.89 24.12 -25.28
CA VAL A 675 0.82 25.04 -25.68
C VAL A 675 0.62 26.06 -24.56
N PRO A 676 0.60 27.39 -24.81
CA PRO A 676 0.47 28.38 -23.75
C PRO A 676 -0.96 28.43 -23.17
N THR A 677 -1.10 28.16 -21.87
CA THR A 677 -2.33 28.46 -21.12
C THR A 677 -2.35 29.94 -20.73
N SER A 678 -2.80 30.80 -21.65
CA SER A 678 -3.00 32.23 -21.38
C SER A 678 -4.08 32.45 -20.32
N ASN A 679 -3.76 33.28 -19.32
CA ASN A 679 -4.62 33.94 -18.31
C ASN A 679 -4.41 33.52 -16.83
N LEU A 680 -3.75 32.40 -16.51
CA LEU A 680 -3.40 32.08 -15.12
C LEU A 680 -2.13 32.84 -14.68
N ARG A 681 -2.27 33.73 -13.70
CA ARG A 681 -1.18 34.60 -13.19
C ARG A 681 -0.31 33.88 -12.14
N VAL A 682 0.33 32.77 -12.55
CA VAL A 682 1.20 31.96 -11.67
C VAL A 682 2.35 32.82 -11.11
N ILE A 683 2.49 32.84 -9.78
CA ILE A 683 3.55 33.59 -9.08
C ILE A 683 4.89 32.88 -9.29
N LYS A 684 5.83 33.55 -9.96
CA LYS A 684 7.15 32.99 -10.32
C LYS A 684 8.20 33.30 -9.27
N ASN A 685 8.18 32.57 -8.15
CA ASN A 685 9.17 32.73 -7.09
C ASN A 685 10.48 32.01 -7.45
N SER A 686 11.58 32.77 -7.56
CA SER A 686 12.89 32.21 -7.90
C SER A 686 13.59 31.58 -6.69
N ILE A 687 14.04 30.34 -6.82
CA ILE A 687 14.65 29.56 -5.74
C ILE A 687 16.11 29.30 -6.09
N ARG A 688 16.93 30.32 -5.78
CA ARG A 688 18.39 30.34 -6.00
C ARG A 688 19.12 30.13 -4.69
N LEU A 689 19.98 29.13 -4.64
CA LEU A 689 20.55 28.58 -3.42
C LEU A 689 22.07 28.58 -3.49
N THR A 690 22.71 29.39 -2.66
CA THR A 690 24.16 29.33 -2.46
C THR A 690 24.50 28.28 -1.42
N LEU A 691 25.17 27.20 -1.85
CA LEU A 691 25.81 26.22 -0.99
C LEU A 691 27.26 26.62 -0.74
N ASN A 692 27.54 27.08 0.48
CA ASN A 692 28.90 27.20 0.99
C ASN A 692 29.33 25.84 1.58
N ARG A 693 30.63 25.55 1.49
CA ARG A 693 31.27 24.30 1.94
C ARG A 693 31.02 23.95 3.42
#